data_AF-H3ZLP0-F1
#
_entry.id   AF-H3ZLP0-F1
#
_cell.length_a   1.000
_cell.length_b   1.000
_cell.length_c   1.000
_cell.angle_alpha   90.00
_cell.angle_beta   90.00
_cell.angle_gamma   90.00
#
_symmetry.space_group_name_H-M   'P 1'
#
loop_
_entity.id
_entity.type
_entity.pdbx_description
1 polymer ?
#
loop_
_entity_poly.entity_id
_entity_poly.type
_entity_poly.pdbx_seq_one_letter_code
_entity_poly.pdbx_strand_id
1 'polypeptide(L)'
;MKRRGFILNSAVLVLLIPMLLLLATYEDVSSQIFQAQSERVLVERSFRGIAYFDSDFQKALEISGKRALIAAIDYVTVTGEFIKQKMANETLKDLILFGTSEELSGYENLETIMQNQTIARWLALTRDYLLEQGFLIEQSDEEILNNINLTVGVLDSFTIFVKARIPNITVRDFNGKIVYSGSIPKSGNYTYAFIDIRNLEDPLFPPMTGGRYSRSIRACLYPYPELIGKPIKVLEGNGSSDKQYLLGNFSRNVNKTYIYFGDFYPGDGALAYVLLNGSLEETDRPIIVNTSIGGISISPVNVFNESDAGVLVFKNLSAGSEKGGWCALSYNYRVNITINNPSSTTLTNFQVPITLELSSNKISLPQTPNIMVYDEDCNPINFWVEEWQFSSQGAWDNVDALIWVNVTLPAKGEKTISIYFDSNAVENWGNASKVFDFYDDFESWEGWQDYGNGVVEQSSEQAYEGDYSLKKDQNNDPNGGEKLIGKTIGRGYILEGYIYRPSNWGGGNQDRLGLEEKEGSEYKGYTMGVVHNINNPNNEQIKIDRRDPSDPSVQRIGYTYIRVPEDEWYFFRMILDDLQLTFQIYTQGSAGWALRYFTTSTPYAQVLASDSTYNSFDRVVIHGGYEYYVDSLRIRKYADQMPSASVSDTIETKPAESVGIKPSSAKAYDLQPFLSCLLEQMYFGVYNGWSIFERLEGSYKNHENYEELANKTQDELGISYENKHYPIGLVSFLIPHDSFDSKLSTLFTSGLTARPLKEGQSSADYYFLQYYFGNGNETNGYRMWGVSYGTFDTPYFIFSPPGDLSFIPFFLDNQTALSILGKEAACDLLVNYPCS
;
A
#
# COMPACT_ATOMS: atom_id res chain seq x y z
N MET A 1 -8.47 -90.12 91.02
CA MET A 1 -8.97 -89.22 89.94
C MET A 1 -8.86 -87.71 90.22
N LYS A 2 -8.46 -87.24 91.41
CA LYS A 2 -8.45 -85.79 91.76
C LYS A 2 -7.18 -84.98 91.36
N ARG A 3 -6.05 -85.60 90.99
CA ARG A 3 -4.82 -84.87 90.59
C ARG A 3 -4.77 -84.46 89.10
N ARG A 4 -5.50 -85.14 88.20
CA ARG A 4 -5.50 -84.81 86.75
C ARG A 4 -6.35 -83.57 86.43
N GLY A 5 -7.46 -83.34 87.13
CA GLY A 5 -8.32 -82.16 86.91
C GLY A 5 -7.68 -80.83 87.37
N PHE A 6 -6.89 -80.83 88.45
CA PHE A 6 -6.18 -79.62 88.91
C PHE A 6 -5.04 -79.22 87.97
N ILE A 7 -4.29 -80.20 87.43
CA ILE A 7 -3.22 -79.94 86.46
C ILE A 7 -3.81 -79.47 85.12
N LEU A 8 -4.92 -80.05 84.66
CA LEU A 8 -5.60 -79.61 83.43
C LEU A 8 -6.20 -78.20 83.57
N ASN A 9 -6.90 -77.87 84.67
CA ASN A 9 -7.44 -76.52 84.88
C ASN A 9 -6.34 -75.47 85.09
N SER A 10 -5.24 -75.82 85.77
CA SER A 10 -4.09 -74.91 85.93
C SER A 10 -3.33 -74.72 84.62
N ALA A 11 -3.18 -75.76 83.80
CA ALA A 11 -2.58 -75.65 82.46
C ALA A 11 -3.46 -74.82 81.52
N VAL A 12 -4.80 -74.96 81.60
CA VAL A 12 -5.76 -74.14 80.86
C VAL A 12 -5.70 -72.68 81.31
N LEU A 13 -5.61 -72.38 82.61
CA LEU A 13 -5.43 -71.02 83.12
C LEU A 13 -4.06 -70.41 82.72
N VAL A 14 -2.99 -71.19 82.82
CA VAL A 14 -1.63 -70.77 82.41
C VAL A 14 -1.53 -70.56 80.90
N LEU A 15 -2.36 -71.23 80.08
CA LEU A 15 -2.48 -70.97 78.63
C LEU A 15 -3.46 -69.84 78.31
N LEU A 16 -4.52 -69.66 79.11
CA LEU A 16 -5.53 -68.61 78.91
C LEU A 16 -4.98 -67.22 79.20
N ILE A 17 -4.14 -67.06 80.22
CA ILE A 17 -3.53 -65.77 80.55
C ILE A 17 -2.72 -65.19 79.38
N PRO A 18 -1.74 -65.91 78.80
CA PRO A 18 -1.00 -65.42 77.63
C PRO A 18 -1.89 -65.32 76.38
N MET A 19 -2.91 -66.15 76.22
CA MET A 19 -3.86 -66.03 75.10
C MET A 19 -4.76 -64.79 75.21
N LEU A 20 -5.23 -64.43 76.41
CA LEU A 20 -5.99 -63.21 76.66
C LEU A 20 -5.11 -61.97 76.55
N LEU A 21 -3.87 -62.04 77.02
CA LEU A 21 -2.87 -60.98 76.80
C LEU A 21 -2.59 -60.80 75.30
N LEU A 22 -2.41 -61.90 74.55
CA LEU A 22 -2.22 -61.85 73.10
C LEU A 22 -3.42 -61.20 72.41
N LEU A 23 -4.65 -61.57 72.78
CA LEU A 23 -5.89 -60.98 72.27
C LEU A 23 -5.99 -59.48 72.57
N ALA A 24 -5.71 -59.07 73.82
CA ALA A 24 -5.73 -57.66 74.20
C ALA A 24 -4.65 -56.86 73.46
N THR A 25 -3.44 -57.41 73.31
CA THR A 25 -2.38 -56.75 72.52
C THR A 25 -2.70 -56.72 71.03
N TYR A 26 -3.34 -57.75 70.48
CA TYR A 26 -3.76 -57.78 69.08
C TYR A 26 -4.87 -56.76 68.83
N GLU A 27 -5.83 -56.64 69.74
CA GLU A 27 -6.90 -55.65 69.64
C GLU A 27 -6.35 -54.22 69.74
N ASP A 28 -5.43 -53.95 70.67
CA ASP A 28 -4.79 -52.64 70.81
C ASP A 28 -3.91 -52.28 69.60
N VAL A 29 -3.05 -53.19 69.15
CA VAL A 29 -2.22 -52.99 67.95
C VAL A 29 -3.08 -52.86 66.70
N SER A 30 -4.12 -53.69 66.55
CA SER A 30 -5.05 -53.59 65.42
C SER A 30 -5.80 -52.26 65.44
N SER A 31 -6.28 -51.81 66.60
CA SER A 31 -6.94 -50.52 66.78
C SER A 31 -6.00 -49.36 66.40
N GLN A 32 -4.75 -49.38 66.88
CA GLN A 32 -3.73 -48.38 66.53
C GLN A 32 -3.41 -48.39 65.04
N ILE A 33 -3.33 -49.57 64.40
CA ILE A 33 -3.12 -49.67 62.95
C ILE A 33 -4.32 -49.12 62.18
N PHE A 34 -5.55 -49.44 62.57
CA PHE A 34 -6.76 -48.91 61.93
C PHE A 34 -6.86 -47.39 62.10
N GLN A 35 -6.55 -46.86 63.28
CA GLN A 35 -6.50 -45.41 63.52
C GLN A 35 -5.42 -44.75 62.66
N ALA A 36 -4.19 -45.26 62.66
CA ALA A 36 -3.10 -44.70 61.85
C ALA A 36 -3.37 -44.79 60.34
N GLN A 37 -3.99 -45.87 59.86
CA GLN A 37 -4.43 -46.02 58.47
C GLN A 37 -5.54 -45.01 58.12
N SER A 38 -6.54 -44.85 58.99
CA SER A 38 -7.62 -43.88 58.83
C SER A 38 -7.08 -42.45 58.80
N GLU A 39 -6.20 -42.08 59.75
CA GLU A 39 -5.54 -40.78 59.79
C GLU A 39 -4.71 -40.53 58.54
N ARG A 40 -3.95 -41.52 58.08
CA ARG A 40 -3.17 -41.43 56.84
C ARG A 40 -4.05 -41.22 55.61
N VAL A 41 -5.15 -41.96 55.49
CA VAL A 41 -6.13 -41.79 54.40
C VAL A 41 -6.78 -40.41 54.46
N LEU A 42 -7.11 -39.92 55.66
CA LEU A 42 -7.67 -38.58 55.85
C LEU A 42 -6.68 -37.48 55.45
N VAL A 43 -5.42 -37.59 55.88
CA VAL A 43 -4.33 -36.66 55.53
C VAL A 43 -4.06 -36.70 54.02
N GLU A 44 -4.06 -37.88 53.40
CA GLU A 44 -3.83 -38.02 51.97
C GLU A 44 -4.98 -37.43 51.14
N ARG A 45 -6.24 -37.58 51.59
CA ARG A 45 -7.41 -36.91 51.00
C ARG A 45 -7.35 -35.38 51.15
N SER A 46 -7.04 -34.88 52.34
CA SER A 46 -6.84 -33.44 52.58
C SER A 46 -5.73 -32.87 51.70
N PHE A 47 -4.61 -33.58 51.60
CA PHE A 47 -3.47 -33.14 50.80
C PHE A 47 -3.82 -33.14 49.32
N ARG A 48 -4.45 -34.20 48.78
CA ARG A 48 -4.83 -34.26 47.35
C ARG A 48 -5.87 -33.20 46.98
N GLY A 49 -6.89 -32.96 47.81
CA GLY A 49 -7.92 -31.95 47.52
C GLY A 49 -7.39 -30.52 47.45
N ILE A 50 -6.43 -30.16 48.30
CA ILE A 50 -5.87 -28.80 48.41
C ILE A 50 -4.57 -28.64 47.61
N ALA A 51 -3.91 -29.72 47.20
CA ALA A 51 -2.68 -29.66 46.40
C ALA A 51 -2.93 -29.16 44.97
N TYR A 52 -4.13 -29.36 44.41
CA TYR A 52 -4.43 -29.00 43.03
C TYR A 52 -5.11 -27.64 42.84
N PHE A 53 -5.50 -26.94 43.91
CA PHE A 53 -6.16 -25.62 43.79
C PHE A 53 -5.39 -24.64 42.93
N ASP A 54 -4.07 -24.55 43.06
CA ASP A 54 -3.28 -23.58 42.30
C ASP A 54 -3.31 -23.91 40.79
N SER A 55 -3.19 -25.19 40.43
CA SER A 55 -3.22 -25.63 39.03
C SER A 55 -4.63 -25.57 38.43
N ASP A 56 -5.66 -25.92 39.20
CA ASP A 56 -7.05 -25.85 38.76
C ASP A 56 -7.51 -24.40 38.62
N PHE A 57 -7.10 -23.52 39.53
CA PHE A 57 -7.35 -22.09 39.41
C PHE A 57 -6.67 -21.50 38.17
N GLN A 58 -5.42 -21.88 37.90
CA GLN A 58 -4.72 -21.48 36.67
C GLN A 58 -5.47 -21.92 35.41
N LYS A 59 -5.91 -23.18 35.36
CA LYS A 59 -6.71 -23.70 34.23
C LYS A 59 -8.06 -23.00 34.11
N ALA A 60 -8.72 -22.70 35.24
CA ALA A 60 -9.98 -21.96 35.25
C ALA A 60 -9.79 -20.56 34.67
N LEU A 61 -8.72 -19.85 35.05
CA LEU A 61 -8.36 -18.54 34.48
C LEU A 61 -8.09 -18.65 32.97
N GLU A 62 -7.36 -19.67 32.53
CA GLU A 62 -7.05 -19.85 31.11
C GLU A 62 -8.30 -20.13 30.27
N ILE A 63 -9.18 -21.03 30.73
CA ILE A 63 -10.41 -21.41 30.02
C ILE A 63 -11.40 -20.24 30.00
N SER A 64 -11.64 -19.61 31.13
CA SER A 64 -12.53 -18.46 31.23
C SER A 64 -12.02 -17.27 30.44
N GLY A 65 -10.70 -17.01 30.46
CA GLY A 65 -10.07 -15.96 29.66
C GLY A 65 -10.17 -16.21 28.16
N LYS A 66 -9.91 -17.44 27.69
CA LYS A 66 -10.09 -17.81 26.27
C LYS A 66 -11.53 -17.59 25.81
N ARG A 67 -12.51 -18.00 26.62
CA ARG A 67 -13.94 -17.82 26.30
C ARG A 67 -14.38 -16.38 26.35
N ALA A 68 -13.91 -15.60 27.32
CA ALA A 68 -14.17 -14.17 27.42
C ALA A 68 -13.64 -13.42 26.19
N LEU A 69 -12.41 -13.75 25.75
CA LEU A 69 -11.84 -13.15 24.54
C LEU A 69 -12.64 -13.51 23.29
N ILE A 70 -12.99 -14.79 23.11
CA ILE A 70 -13.81 -15.23 21.97
C ILE A 70 -15.19 -14.55 22.02
N ALA A 71 -15.82 -14.41 23.19
CA ALA A 71 -17.10 -13.74 23.34
C ALA A 71 -17.03 -12.25 22.98
N ALA A 72 -15.93 -11.57 23.35
CA ALA A 72 -15.70 -10.18 22.99
C ALA A 72 -15.46 -10.01 21.47
N ILE A 73 -14.66 -10.89 20.86
CA ILE A 73 -14.45 -10.90 19.41
C ILE A 73 -15.78 -11.18 18.69
N ASP A 74 -16.50 -12.25 19.03
CA ASP A 74 -17.78 -12.62 18.40
C ASP A 74 -18.82 -11.49 18.54
N TYR A 75 -18.86 -10.82 19.69
CA TYR A 75 -19.72 -9.65 19.88
C TYR A 75 -19.39 -8.54 18.86
N VAL A 76 -18.13 -8.11 18.78
CA VAL A 76 -17.73 -7.03 17.88
C VAL A 76 -17.92 -7.41 16.42
N THR A 77 -17.62 -8.67 16.05
CA THR A 77 -17.71 -9.12 14.65
C THR A 77 -19.15 -9.34 14.19
N VAL A 78 -20.03 -9.88 15.05
CA VAL A 78 -21.43 -10.16 14.71
C VAL A 78 -22.30 -8.91 14.79
N THR A 79 -22.08 -8.06 15.79
CA THR A 79 -22.91 -6.85 15.98
C THR A 79 -22.44 -5.66 15.15
N GLY A 80 -21.16 -5.63 14.80
CA GLY A 80 -20.52 -4.46 14.18
C GLY A 80 -20.23 -3.33 15.17
N GLU A 81 -20.48 -3.53 16.48
CA GLU A 81 -20.27 -2.53 17.51
C GLU A 81 -18.99 -2.78 18.31
N PHE A 82 -18.14 -1.76 18.37
CA PHE A 82 -16.96 -1.77 19.22
C PHE A 82 -17.29 -1.55 20.70
N ILE A 83 -16.42 -2.05 21.59
CA ILE A 83 -16.48 -1.82 23.03
C ILE A 83 -16.23 -0.33 23.34
N LYS A 84 -17.18 0.34 23.99
CA LYS A 84 -17.14 1.81 24.21
C LYS A 84 -17.49 2.23 25.65
N GLN A 85 -18.26 1.47 26.41
CA GLN A 85 -18.68 1.88 27.76
C GLN A 85 -17.56 1.71 28.79
N LYS A 86 -16.78 0.64 28.68
CA LYS A 86 -15.60 0.38 29.49
C LYS A 86 -14.39 0.01 28.63
N MET A 87 -13.20 0.02 29.24
CA MET A 87 -11.99 -0.50 28.59
C MET A 87 -12.12 -2.01 28.35
N ALA A 88 -11.56 -2.51 27.25
CA ALA A 88 -11.68 -3.92 26.85
C ALA A 88 -11.16 -4.88 27.92
N ASN A 89 -10.08 -4.53 28.63
CA ASN A 89 -9.55 -5.33 29.73
C ASN A 89 -10.53 -5.48 30.91
N GLU A 90 -11.30 -4.44 31.24
CA GLU A 90 -12.32 -4.49 32.28
C GLU A 90 -13.55 -5.29 31.81
N THR A 91 -13.96 -5.16 30.55
CA THR A 91 -15.02 -5.99 29.96
C THR A 91 -14.64 -7.48 29.99
N LEU A 92 -13.40 -7.82 29.62
CA LEU A 92 -12.90 -9.19 29.71
C LEU A 92 -12.84 -9.70 31.15
N LYS A 93 -12.46 -8.85 32.11
CA LYS A 93 -12.48 -9.20 33.54
C LYS A 93 -13.88 -9.52 34.04
N ASP A 94 -14.89 -8.73 33.70
CA ASP A 94 -16.29 -8.99 34.04
C ASP A 94 -16.75 -10.35 33.47
N LEU A 95 -16.42 -10.62 32.21
CA LEU A 95 -16.70 -11.91 31.55
C LEU A 95 -15.98 -13.10 32.19
N ILE A 96 -14.70 -12.95 32.58
CA ILE A 96 -13.94 -14.01 33.25
C ILE A 96 -14.56 -14.36 34.61
N LEU A 97 -14.95 -13.34 35.38
CA LEU A 97 -15.51 -13.52 36.70
C LEU A 97 -16.93 -14.10 36.66
N PHE A 98 -17.81 -13.52 35.84
CA PHE A 98 -19.26 -13.74 35.92
C PHE A 98 -19.87 -14.33 34.64
N GLY A 99 -19.17 -14.28 33.50
CA GLY A 99 -19.71 -14.68 32.20
C GLY A 99 -20.62 -13.65 31.56
N THR A 100 -20.74 -12.47 32.17
CA THR A 100 -21.58 -11.36 31.72
C THR A 100 -20.86 -10.04 31.93
N SER A 101 -21.11 -9.07 31.04
CA SER A 101 -20.66 -7.68 31.19
C SER A 101 -21.78 -6.75 30.74
N GLU A 102 -21.85 -5.55 31.32
CA GLU A 102 -22.80 -4.50 30.92
C GLU A 102 -22.65 -4.12 29.44
N GLU A 103 -21.41 -4.11 28.94
CA GLU A 103 -21.08 -3.82 27.53
C GLU A 103 -21.76 -4.79 26.56
N LEU A 104 -21.81 -6.08 26.92
CA LEU A 104 -22.36 -7.16 26.09
C LEU A 104 -23.80 -7.52 26.50
N SER A 105 -24.48 -6.63 27.24
CA SER A 105 -25.85 -6.87 27.69
C SER A 105 -26.81 -7.03 26.52
N GLY A 106 -27.57 -8.14 26.52
CA GLY A 106 -28.52 -8.47 25.45
C GLY A 106 -27.91 -9.20 24.24
N TYR A 107 -26.62 -9.53 24.27
CA TYR A 107 -26.00 -10.32 23.22
C TYR A 107 -26.38 -11.82 23.33
N GLU A 108 -27.15 -12.33 22.35
CA GLU A 108 -27.77 -13.65 22.41
C GLU A 108 -26.77 -14.81 22.50
N ASN A 109 -25.61 -14.71 21.83
CA ASN A 109 -24.61 -15.78 21.82
C ASN A 109 -23.76 -15.84 23.10
N LEU A 110 -23.84 -14.84 23.98
CA LEU A 110 -22.93 -14.71 25.12
C LEU A 110 -22.92 -15.95 26.02
N GLU A 111 -24.11 -16.42 26.40
CA GLU A 111 -24.26 -17.62 27.25
C GLU A 111 -23.73 -18.88 26.54
N THR A 112 -23.97 -18.99 25.23
CA THR A 112 -23.54 -20.12 24.41
C THR A 112 -22.02 -20.18 24.25
N ILE A 113 -21.33 -19.04 24.22
CA ILE A 113 -19.87 -18.97 24.13
C ILE A 113 -19.23 -19.16 25.50
N MET A 114 -19.77 -18.52 26.54
CA MET A 114 -19.22 -18.63 27.89
C MET A 114 -19.47 -20.02 28.51
N GLN A 115 -20.61 -20.66 28.23
CA GLN A 115 -20.99 -22.00 28.74
C GLN A 115 -20.76 -22.20 30.24
N ASN A 116 -21.03 -21.17 31.04
CA ASN A 116 -20.76 -21.16 32.48
C ASN A 116 -19.30 -21.49 32.86
N GLN A 117 -18.32 -21.29 31.97
CA GLN A 117 -16.91 -21.48 32.28
C GLN A 117 -16.31 -20.19 32.83
N THR A 118 -16.67 -19.87 34.07
CA THR A 118 -16.32 -18.62 34.76
C THR A 118 -15.65 -18.92 36.10
N ILE A 119 -14.97 -17.93 36.68
CA ILE A 119 -14.38 -18.07 38.02
C ILE A 119 -15.47 -18.28 39.08
N ALA A 120 -16.62 -17.61 38.96
CA ALA A 120 -17.76 -17.83 39.85
C ALA A 120 -18.25 -19.29 39.78
N ARG A 121 -18.37 -19.86 38.58
CA ARG A 121 -18.80 -21.26 38.43
C ARG A 121 -17.74 -22.25 38.92
N TRP A 122 -16.47 -22.01 38.61
CA TRP A 122 -15.37 -22.81 39.11
C TRP A 122 -15.34 -22.82 40.65
N LEU A 123 -15.53 -21.67 41.29
CA LEU A 123 -15.57 -21.56 42.74
C LEU A 123 -16.73 -22.37 43.34
N ALA A 124 -17.93 -22.25 42.77
CA ALA A 124 -19.09 -23.02 43.20
C ALA A 124 -18.84 -24.54 43.09
N LEU A 125 -18.31 -25.00 41.96
CA LEU A 125 -17.97 -26.42 41.76
C LEU A 125 -16.85 -26.90 42.69
N THR A 126 -15.87 -26.04 42.97
CA THR A 126 -14.79 -26.33 43.90
C THR A 126 -15.34 -26.46 45.32
N ARG A 127 -16.27 -25.61 45.71
CA ARG A 127 -16.97 -25.68 46.99
C ARG A 127 -17.76 -26.98 47.11
N ASP A 128 -18.54 -27.35 46.10
CA ASP A 128 -19.29 -28.61 46.05
C ASP A 128 -18.36 -29.82 46.17
N TYR A 129 -17.26 -29.83 45.41
CA TYR A 129 -16.26 -30.89 45.49
C TYR A 129 -15.63 -31.01 46.89
N LEU A 130 -15.28 -29.88 47.51
CA LEU A 130 -14.73 -29.89 48.87
C LEU A 130 -15.72 -30.37 49.90
N LEU A 131 -17.00 -29.98 49.77
CA LEU A 131 -18.09 -30.47 50.61
C LEU A 131 -18.20 -32.00 50.54
N GLU A 132 -18.14 -32.58 49.33
CA GLU A 132 -18.13 -34.04 49.13
C GLU A 132 -16.91 -34.73 49.77
N GLN A 133 -15.75 -34.04 49.80
CA GLN A 133 -14.54 -34.52 50.47
C GLN A 133 -14.53 -34.28 51.99
N GLY A 134 -15.57 -33.64 52.54
CA GLY A 134 -15.72 -33.36 53.96
C GLY A 134 -15.05 -32.07 54.45
N PHE A 135 -14.84 -31.12 53.54
CA PHE A 135 -14.27 -29.81 53.81
C PHE A 135 -15.26 -28.67 53.53
N LEU A 136 -15.10 -27.56 54.23
CA LEU A 136 -15.94 -26.37 54.18
C LEU A 136 -15.07 -25.15 53.93
N ILE A 137 -15.39 -24.35 52.90
CA ILE A 137 -14.85 -23.00 52.72
C ILE A 137 -15.64 -22.05 53.65
N GLU A 138 -14.95 -21.32 54.52
CA GLU A 138 -15.55 -20.46 55.55
C GLU A 138 -16.22 -19.20 54.95
N GLN A 139 -15.55 -18.56 53.99
CA GLN A 139 -16.06 -17.36 53.31
C GLN A 139 -17.19 -17.69 52.33
N SER A 140 -18.09 -16.73 52.07
CA SER A 140 -19.13 -16.90 51.03
C SER A 140 -18.54 -16.74 49.61
N ASP A 141 -19.25 -17.24 48.59
CA ASP A 141 -18.79 -17.06 47.20
C ASP A 141 -18.74 -15.58 46.81
N GLU A 142 -19.72 -14.79 47.25
CA GLU A 142 -19.76 -13.35 47.04
C GLU A 142 -18.59 -12.63 47.73
N GLU A 143 -18.25 -13.02 48.96
CA GLU A 143 -17.09 -12.46 49.68
C GLU A 143 -15.78 -12.77 48.95
N ILE A 144 -15.62 -13.98 48.41
CA ILE A 144 -14.41 -14.37 47.67
C ILE A 144 -14.34 -13.61 46.34
N LEU A 145 -15.45 -13.57 45.58
CA LEU A 145 -15.50 -12.91 44.27
C LEU A 145 -15.31 -11.39 44.38
N ASN A 146 -15.80 -10.74 45.44
CA ASN A 146 -15.59 -9.31 45.66
C ASN A 146 -14.15 -8.96 46.08
N ASN A 147 -13.41 -9.92 46.67
CA ASN A 147 -12.05 -9.72 47.16
C ASN A 147 -10.97 -10.31 46.24
N ILE A 148 -11.34 -10.94 45.13
CA ILE A 148 -10.38 -11.45 44.15
C ILE A 148 -9.65 -10.29 43.49
N ASN A 149 -8.33 -10.34 43.48
CA ASN A 149 -7.55 -9.39 42.69
C ASN A 149 -7.31 -10.02 41.32
N LEU A 150 -8.05 -9.56 40.30
CA LEU A 150 -7.94 -10.03 38.93
C LEU A 150 -7.56 -8.86 38.01
N THR A 151 -6.55 -9.07 37.17
CA THR A 151 -6.12 -8.11 36.14
C THR A 151 -5.99 -8.83 34.81
N VAL A 152 -6.52 -8.22 33.76
CA VAL A 152 -6.39 -8.65 32.37
C VAL A 152 -5.56 -7.59 31.64
N GLY A 153 -4.64 -8.02 30.78
CA GLY A 153 -3.78 -7.12 30.03
C GLY A 153 -3.23 -7.78 28.77
N VAL A 154 -2.81 -6.98 27.80
CA VAL A 154 -1.91 -7.47 26.74
C VAL A 154 -0.52 -7.65 27.33
N LEU A 155 0.13 -8.76 27.02
CA LEU A 155 1.51 -9.03 27.43
C LEU A 155 2.49 -8.55 26.36
N ASP A 156 2.18 -8.91 25.11
CA ASP A 156 2.89 -8.56 23.88
C ASP A 156 1.86 -8.56 22.73
N SER A 157 2.30 -8.26 21.50
CA SER A 157 1.44 -8.17 20.30
C SER A 157 0.56 -9.40 20.05
N PHE A 158 0.96 -10.60 20.47
CA PHE A 158 0.27 -11.86 20.20
C PHE A 158 -0.25 -12.58 21.45
N THR A 159 -0.04 -12.02 22.64
CA THR A 159 -0.37 -12.69 23.90
C THR A 159 -1.12 -11.77 24.84
N ILE A 160 -2.24 -12.26 25.39
CA ILE A 160 -2.94 -11.65 26.53
C ILE A 160 -2.57 -12.41 27.80
N PHE A 161 -2.45 -11.71 28.91
CA PHE A 161 -2.34 -12.31 30.24
C PHE A 161 -3.59 -12.07 31.08
N VAL A 162 -3.91 -13.06 31.90
CA VAL A 162 -4.84 -12.94 33.01
C VAL A 162 -4.05 -13.29 34.27
N LYS A 163 -3.92 -12.35 35.19
CA LYS A 163 -3.30 -12.60 36.49
C LYS A 163 -4.32 -12.44 37.60
N ALA A 164 -4.39 -13.41 38.49
CA ALA A 164 -5.33 -13.36 39.60
C ALA A 164 -4.76 -13.93 40.90
N ARG A 165 -5.26 -13.40 42.02
CA ARG A 165 -4.98 -13.86 43.38
C ARG A 165 -6.25 -13.77 44.23
N ILE A 166 -6.54 -14.84 44.96
CA ILE A 166 -7.53 -14.85 46.03
C ILE A 166 -6.76 -14.67 47.35
N PRO A 167 -6.87 -13.54 48.06
CA PRO A 167 -5.94 -13.21 49.15
C PRO A 167 -6.17 -14.02 50.44
N ASN A 168 -7.42 -14.29 50.81
CA ASN A 168 -7.78 -14.92 52.08
C ASN A 168 -8.88 -15.98 51.87
N ILE A 169 -8.53 -17.25 51.99
CA ILE A 169 -9.47 -18.37 52.02
C ILE A 169 -9.14 -19.28 53.21
N THR A 170 -10.18 -19.70 53.94
CA THR A 170 -10.05 -20.64 55.05
C THR A 170 -10.90 -21.86 54.77
N VAL A 171 -10.26 -23.04 54.81
CA VAL A 171 -10.90 -24.34 54.62
C VAL A 171 -10.83 -25.13 55.92
N ARG A 172 -11.97 -25.61 56.39
CA ARG A 172 -12.12 -26.42 57.61
C ARG A 172 -12.62 -27.83 57.29
N ASP A 173 -12.28 -28.80 58.13
CA ASP A 173 -12.99 -30.08 58.13
C ASP A 173 -14.33 -29.98 58.89
N PHE A 174 -15.15 -31.03 58.84
CA PHE A 174 -16.41 -31.08 59.60
C PHE A 174 -16.24 -31.06 61.14
N ASN A 175 -15.03 -31.29 61.65
CA ASN A 175 -14.72 -31.18 63.07
C ASN A 175 -14.31 -29.74 63.46
N GLY A 176 -14.31 -28.80 62.50
CA GLY A 176 -13.97 -27.40 62.70
C GLY A 176 -12.46 -27.09 62.67
N LYS A 177 -11.60 -28.09 62.41
CA LYS A 177 -10.15 -27.92 62.32
C LYS A 177 -9.79 -27.23 61.02
N ILE A 178 -8.91 -26.22 61.09
CA ILE A 178 -8.39 -25.53 59.91
C ILE A 178 -7.43 -26.47 59.16
N VAL A 179 -7.77 -26.77 57.90
CA VAL A 179 -6.98 -27.60 56.99
C VAL A 179 -6.14 -26.73 56.06
N TYR A 180 -6.67 -25.57 55.70
CA TYR A 180 -5.96 -24.56 54.91
C TYR A 180 -6.40 -23.16 55.33
N SER A 181 -5.44 -22.23 55.42
CA SER A 181 -5.75 -20.81 55.59
C SER A 181 -4.62 -20.01 54.93
N GLY A 182 -4.97 -19.18 53.95
CA GLY A 182 -3.99 -18.43 53.15
C GLY A 182 -4.59 -17.92 51.84
N SER A 183 -3.74 -17.59 50.88
CA SER A 183 -4.15 -17.14 49.54
C SER A 183 -4.21 -18.27 48.52
N ILE A 184 -4.88 -18.08 47.39
CA ILE A 184 -4.71 -18.91 46.19
C ILE A 184 -4.11 -17.99 45.10
N PRO A 185 -2.87 -18.25 44.62
CA PRO A 185 -2.02 -19.40 44.94
C PRO A 185 -1.41 -19.36 46.35
N LYS A 186 -0.95 -20.52 46.85
CA LYS A 186 -0.37 -20.67 48.20
C LYS A 186 0.84 -19.78 48.46
N SER A 187 1.57 -19.41 47.39
CA SER A 187 2.77 -18.57 47.47
C SER A 187 2.49 -17.14 47.93
N GLY A 188 1.23 -16.67 47.88
CA GLY A 188 0.91 -15.26 48.09
C GLY A 188 1.10 -14.37 46.86
N ASN A 189 1.66 -14.90 45.78
CA ASN A 189 1.84 -14.17 44.53
C ASN A 189 0.58 -14.29 43.64
N TYR A 190 0.68 -13.90 42.38
CA TYR A 190 -0.38 -14.08 41.39
C TYR A 190 -0.21 -15.40 40.63
N THR A 191 -1.34 -16.00 40.27
CA THR A 191 -1.40 -17.04 39.23
C THR A 191 -1.58 -16.36 37.89
N TYR A 192 -0.79 -16.76 36.88
CA TYR A 192 -0.86 -16.25 35.52
C TYR A 192 -1.43 -17.30 34.57
N ALA A 193 -2.31 -16.87 33.68
CA ALA A 193 -2.71 -17.59 32.48
C ALA A 193 -2.37 -16.72 31.25
N PHE A 194 -1.79 -17.34 30.23
CA PHE A 194 -1.41 -16.67 28.99
C PHE A 194 -2.26 -17.21 27.84
N ILE A 195 -2.77 -16.30 27.01
CA ILE A 195 -3.71 -16.59 25.95
C ILE A 195 -3.11 -16.09 24.65
N ASP A 196 -2.79 -17.03 23.75
CA ASP A 196 -2.34 -16.75 22.40
C ASP A 196 -3.52 -16.33 21.52
N ILE A 197 -3.39 -15.21 20.82
CA ILE A 197 -4.44 -14.67 19.95
C ILE A 197 -4.24 -15.08 18.48
N ARG A 198 -3.16 -15.78 18.15
CA ARG A 198 -2.91 -16.23 16.77
C ARG A 198 -3.99 -17.21 16.33
N ASN A 199 -4.40 -17.07 15.08
CA ASN A 199 -5.51 -17.76 14.42
C ASN A 199 -6.90 -17.37 14.94
N LEU A 200 -7.02 -16.37 15.82
CA LEU A 200 -8.31 -15.73 16.11
C LEU A 200 -8.64 -14.71 15.02
N GLU A 201 -9.92 -14.41 14.85
CA GLU A 201 -10.38 -13.33 13.97
C GLU A 201 -9.94 -11.97 14.52
N ASP A 202 -9.49 -11.09 13.62
CA ASP A 202 -9.15 -9.71 13.97
C ASP A 202 -10.45 -8.90 14.10
N PRO A 203 -10.79 -8.40 15.30
CA PRO A 203 -12.06 -7.75 15.56
C PRO A 203 -12.18 -6.37 14.90
N LEU A 204 -11.12 -5.84 14.28
CA LEU A 204 -11.18 -4.56 13.60
C LEU A 204 -11.85 -4.64 12.21
N PHE A 205 -11.66 -5.74 11.46
CA PHE A 205 -12.05 -5.79 10.05
C PHE A 205 -13.57 -5.91 9.83
N PRO A 206 -14.29 -6.83 10.49
CA PRO A 206 -15.73 -6.99 10.28
C PRO A 206 -16.57 -5.74 10.58
N PRO A 207 -16.45 -5.07 11.74
CA PRO A 207 -17.25 -3.87 12.03
C PRO A 207 -16.94 -2.73 11.05
N MET A 208 -15.67 -2.53 10.69
CA MET A 208 -15.28 -1.47 9.75
C MET A 208 -15.84 -1.70 8.35
N THR A 209 -15.87 -2.95 7.88
CA THR A 209 -16.29 -3.27 6.51
C THR A 209 -17.75 -3.69 6.39
N GLY A 210 -18.53 -3.62 7.48
CA GLY A 210 -19.91 -4.11 7.53
C GLY A 210 -20.02 -5.62 7.26
N GLY A 211 -19.05 -6.40 7.76
CA GLY A 211 -18.99 -7.86 7.63
C GLY A 211 -18.53 -8.38 6.26
N ARG A 212 -18.11 -7.51 5.34
CA ARG A 212 -17.72 -7.89 3.97
C ARG A 212 -16.31 -8.45 3.88
N TYR A 213 -15.48 -8.14 4.87
CA TYR A 213 -14.10 -8.56 4.92
C TYR A 213 -13.74 -8.99 6.34
N SER A 214 -13.05 -10.12 6.46
CA SER A 214 -12.54 -10.65 7.71
C SER A 214 -11.16 -11.25 7.51
N ARG A 215 -10.40 -11.31 8.60
CA ARG A 215 -9.02 -11.79 8.61
C ARG A 215 -8.71 -12.44 9.94
N SER A 216 -7.86 -13.47 9.91
CA SER A 216 -7.33 -14.09 11.11
C SER A 216 -5.93 -13.56 11.42
N ILE A 217 -5.62 -13.37 12.69
CA ILE A 217 -4.31 -12.88 13.14
C ILE A 217 -3.27 -13.98 12.92
N ARG A 218 -2.29 -13.73 12.06
CA ARG A 218 -1.19 -14.65 11.78
C ARG A 218 0.13 -13.90 11.86
N ALA A 219 1.04 -14.37 12.71
CA ALA A 219 2.33 -13.72 12.88
C ALA A 219 3.24 -13.93 11.66
N CYS A 220 3.94 -12.88 11.23
CA CYS A 220 5.01 -12.99 10.24
C CYS A 220 6.18 -13.82 10.78
N LEU A 221 7.05 -14.33 9.89
CA LEU A 221 8.28 -15.02 10.28
C LEU A 221 9.22 -14.13 11.13
N TYR A 222 9.14 -12.81 10.91
CA TYR A 222 9.82 -11.79 11.70
C TYR A 222 8.78 -11.01 12.52
N PRO A 223 8.24 -11.60 13.60
CA PRO A 223 7.07 -11.06 14.29
C PRO A 223 7.37 -9.80 15.09
N TYR A 224 8.63 -9.53 15.46
CA TYR A 224 9.01 -8.33 16.21
C TYR A 224 10.21 -7.63 15.54
N PRO A 225 9.99 -6.88 14.44
CA PRO A 225 11.05 -6.26 13.65
C PRO A 225 11.99 -5.33 14.43
N GLU A 226 11.46 -4.67 15.45
CA GLU A 226 12.19 -3.69 16.28
C GLU A 226 13.11 -4.34 17.33
N LEU A 227 12.96 -5.65 17.57
CA LEU A 227 13.69 -6.41 18.60
C LEU A 227 14.55 -7.51 18.00
N ILE A 228 13.94 -8.44 17.26
CA ILE A 228 14.58 -9.73 16.91
C ILE A 228 15.30 -9.65 15.56
N GLY A 229 14.70 -8.94 14.61
CA GLY A 229 15.22 -8.85 13.25
C GLY A 229 14.15 -8.41 12.28
N LYS A 230 14.57 -7.63 11.29
CA LYS A 230 13.70 -7.04 10.28
C LYS A 230 13.37 -8.06 9.18
N PRO A 231 12.22 -7.96 8.52
CA PRO A 231 11.83 -8.86 7.43
C PRO A 231 12.55 -8.55 6.10
N ILE A 232 13.73 -7.94 6.17
CA ILE A 232 14.57 -7.60 5.02
C ILE A 232 15.99 -7.96 5.37
N LYS A 233 16.71 -8.57 4.43
CA LYS A 233 18.14 -8.82 4.58
C LYS A 233 18.92 -7.86 3.71
N VAL A 234 20.10 -7.46 4.17
CA VAL A 234 20.94 -6.50 3.45
C VAL A 234 22.40 -6.93 3.49
N LEU A 235 23.08 -6.76 2.37
CA LEU A 235 24.54 -6.77 2.28
C LEU A 235 25.02 -5.42 1.79
N GLU A 236 26.11 -4.93 2.38
CA GLU A 236 26.80 -3.71 1.99
C GLU A 236 28.07 -4.06 1.23
N GLY A 237 28.44 -3.27 0.23
CA GLY A 237 29.68 -3.47 -0.52
C GLY A 237 30.04 -2.27 -1.38
N ASN A 238 31.09 -2.45 -2.18
CA ASN A 238 31.47 -1.48 -3.19
C ASN A 238 30.70 -1.82 -4.47
N GLY A 239 30.01 -0.84 -5.06
CA GLY A 239 29.25 -1.06 -6.29
C GLY A 239 29.74 -0.29 -7.50
N SER A 240 29.39 -0.82 -8.67
CA SER A 240 29.44 -0.16 -9.97
C SER A 240 28.13 -0.43 -10.70
N SER A 241 27.45 0.62 -11.15
CA SER A 241 26.23 0.52 -11.94
C SER A 241 25.95 1.85 -12.66
N ASP A 242 25.23 1.79 -13.77
CA ASP A 242 24.64 2.93 -14.48
C ASP A 242 23.25 3.31 -13.94
N LYS A 243 22.64 2.47 -13.10
CA LYS A 243 21.33 2.67 -12.49
C LYS A 243 21.47 2.80 -10.97
N GLN A 244 20.72 3.72 -10.37
CA GLN A 244 20.67 3.85 -8.91
C GLN A 244 19.99 2.63 -8.25
N TYR A 245 18.99 2.07 -8.92
CA TYR A 245 18.22 0.92 -8.47
C TYR A 245 18.18 -0.15 -9.55
N LEU A 246 18.35 -1.41 -9.16
CA LEU A 246 18.11 -2.56 -10.03
C LEU A 246 17.27 -3.59 -9.30
N LEU A 247 16.20 -4.04 -9.96
CA LEU A 247 15.28 -5.05 -9.46
C LEU A 247 15.52 -6.36 -10.20
N GLY A 248 15.45 -7.48 -9.48
CA GLY A 248 15.53 -8.81 -10.07
C GLY A 248 15.56 -9.89 -9.02
N ASN A 249 15.33 -11.14 -9.41
CA ASN A 249 15.40 -12.26 -8.48
C ASN A 249 16.84 -12.76 -8.34
N PHE A 250 17.23 -13.20 -7.16
CA PHE A 250 18.55 -13.78 -6.91
C PHE A 250 18.68 -15.20 -7.47
N SER A 251 19.85 -15.55 -8.04
CA SER A 251 20.18 -16.94 -8.38
C SER A 251 21.68 -17.23 -8.29
N ARG A 252 22.07 -18.48 -8.00
CA ARG A 252 23.44 -18.98 -8.16
C ARG A 252 23.75 -19.41 -9.60
N ASN A 253 22.77 -19.40 -10.50
CA ASN A 253 22.97 -19.70 -11.90
C ASN A 253 23.13 -18.40 -12.70
N VAL A 254 24.17 -18.32 -13.52
CA VAL A 254 24.40 -17.15 -14.40
C VAL A 254 23.35 -17.15 -15.52
N ASN A 255 22.47 -16.15 -15.50
CA ASN A 255 21.40 -15.99 -16.48
C ASN A 255 20.95 -14.52 -16.54
N LYS A 256 20.68 -14.03 -17.75
CA LYS A 256 20.31 -12.64 -18.05
C LYS A 256 19.06 -12.14 -17.30
N THR A 257 18.28 -13.04 -16.71
CA THR A 257 17.07 -12.70 -15.94
C THR A 257 17.28 -12.59 -14.43
N TYR A 258 18.45 -13.00 -13.92
CA TYR A 258 18.68 -13.13 -12.48
C TYR A 258 19.90 -12.34 -12.03
N ILE A 259 19.82 -11.83 -10.80
CA ILE A 259 20.95 -11.27 -10.08
C ILE A 259 21.78 -12.43 -9.56
N TYR A 260 23.00 -12.58 -10.05
CA TYR A 260 23.91 -13.59 -9.55
C TYR A 260 24.41 -13.22 -8.15
N PHE A 261 24.46 -14.18 -7.23
CA PHE A 261 25.14 -14.01 -5.95
C PHE A 261 26.13 -15.14 -5.67
N GLY A 262 27.28 -14.83 -5.06
CA GLY A 262 28.30 -15.84 -4.80
C GLY A 262 29.57 -15.28 -4.17
N ASP A 263 30.58 -16.14 -4.02
CA ASP A 263 31.86 -15.72 -3.40
C ASP A 263 32.83 -15.08 -4.40
N PHE A 264 32.70 -15.43 -5.68
CA PHE A 264 33.59 -15.03 -6.75
C PHE A 264 32.81 -14.83 -8.04
N TYR A 265 33.38 -14.05 -8.96
CA TYR A 265 32.78 -13.78 -10.26
C TYR A 265 32.70 -15.05 -11.13
N PRO A 266 31.51 -15.43 -11.62
CA PRO A 266 31.29 -16.68 -12.34
C PRO A 266 31.45 -16.59 -13.87
N GLY A 267 31.71 -15.40 -14.41
CA GLY A 267 31.64 -15.08 -15.84
C GLY A 267 30.41 -14.24 -16.22
N ASP A 268 30.42 -13.70 -17.44
CA ASP A 268 29.38 -12.81 -17.95
C ASP A 268 28.05 -13.51 -18.23
N GLY A 269 26.97 -12.72 -18.22
CA GLY A 269 25.65 -13.16 -18.65
C GLY A 269 24.55 -13.12 -17.59
N ALA A 270 24.84 -12.64 -16.37
CA ALA A 270 23.81 -12.34 -15.37
C ALA A 270 23.20 -10.94 -15.57
N LEU A 271 22.04 -10.68 -14.96
CA LEU A 271 21.43 -9.34 -14.92
C LEU A 271 22.32 -8.36 -14.13
N ALA A 272 22.83 -8.82 -12.98
CA ALA A 272 23.72 -8.12 -12.07
C ALA A 272 24.47 -9.12 -11.18
N TYR A 273 25.43 -8.66 -10.38
CA TYR A 273 26.29 -9.50 -9.55
C TYR A 273 26.41 -8.98 -8.11
N VAL A 274 26.35 -9.87 -7.12
CA VAL A 274 26.63 -9.58 -5.71
C VAL A 274 27.63 -10.58 -5.16
N LEU A 275 28.85 -10.12 -4.89
CA LEU A 275 30.02 -10.98 -4.70
C LEU A 275 30.75 -10.70 -3.38
N LEU A 276 31.20 -11.76 -2.70
CA LEU A 276 32.11 -11.64 -1.56
C LEU A 276 33.44 -11.02 -1.99
N ASN A 277 34.07 -11.57 -3.02
CA ASN A 277 35.34 -11.12 -3.57
C ASN A 277 35.20 -10.92 -5.08
N GLY A 278 35.64 -9.76 -5.58
CA GLY A 278 35.63 -9.43 -7.00
C GLY A 278 36.21 -8.04 -7.25
N SER A 279 36.21 -7.63 -8.51
CA SER A 279 36.60 -6.28 -8.94
C SER A 279 35.43 -5.60 -9.64
N LEU A 280 35.33 -4.27 -9.47
CA LEU A 280 34.32 -3.45 -10.15
C LEU A 280 34.50 -3.42 -11.67
N GLU A 281 35.66 -3.87 -12.17
CA GLU A 281 36.01 -3.93 -13.59
C GLU A 281 35.80 -5.33 -14.20
N GLU A 282 35.22 -6.29 -13.46
CA GLU A 282 35.01 -7.66 -13.95
C GLU A 282 33.92 -7.76 -15.03
N THR A 283 33.01 -6.80 -15.09
CA THR A 283 31.88 -6.79 -16.03
C THR A 283 31.33 -5.37 -16.19
N ASP A 284 30.69 -5.10 -17.34
CA ASP A 284 29.96 -3.85 -17.59
C ASP A 284 28.55 -3.87 -16.98
N ARG A 285 28.13 -5.00 -16.39
CA ARG A 285 26.84 -5.14 -15.71
C ARG A 285 26.91 -4.60 -14.27
N PRO A 286 25.76 -4.21 -13.68
CA PRO A 286 25.72 -3.78 -12.29
C PRO A 286 26.32 -4.85 -11.36
N ILE A 287 27.24 -4.43 -10.50
CA ILE A 287 28.01 -5.34 -9.65
C ILE A 287 28.26 -4.73 -8.27
N ILE A 288 28.12 -5.54 -7.23
CA ILE A 288 28.50 -5.24 -5.85
C ILE A 288 29.55 -6.25 -5.42
N VAL A 289 30.72 -5.78 -4.97
CA VAL A 289 31.84 -6.62 -4.49
C VAL A 289 32.19 -6.27 -3.05
N ASN A 290 32.99 -7.11 -2.40
CA ASN A 290 33.42 -6.93 -1.00
C ASN A 290 32.23 -6.88 -0.03
N THR A 291 31.29 -7.82 -0.18
CA THR A 291 30.07 -7.81 0.63
C THR A 291 30.33 -8.00 2.12
N SER A 292 29.60 -7.26 2.94
CA SER A 292 29.72 -7.22 4.39
C SER A 292 28.38 -6.89 5.07
N ILE A 293 28.28 -7.20 6.37
CA ILE A 293 27.21 -6.73 7.26
C ILE A 293 27.88 -6.00 8.43
N GLY A 294 27.63 -4.71 8.58
CA GLY A 294 28.25 -3.91 9.65
C GLY A 294 29.78 -3.91 9.56
N GLY A 295 30.32 -3.90 8.33
CA GLY A 295 31.77 -3.98 8.06
C GLY A 295 32.41 -5.36 8.21
N ILE A 296 31.65 -6.38 8.63
CA ILE A 296 32.14 -7.77 8.70
C ILE A 296 31.88 -8.45 7.36
N SER A 297 32.95 -8.84 6.67
CA SER A 297 32.86 -9.53 5.38
C SER A 297 32.09 -10.84 5.50
N ILE A 298 31.09 -11.03 4.64
CA ILE A 298 30.20 -12.20 4.67
C ILE A 298 29.81 -12.63 3.26
N SER A 299 29.85 -13.95 3.04
CA SER A 299 29.41 -14.57 1.78
C SER A 299 27.92 -14.28 1.51
N PRO A 300 27.56 -13.81 0.31
CA PRO A 300 26.16 -13.66 -0.10
C PRO A 300 25.37 -14.97 -0.02
N VAL A 301 26.04 -16.12 -0.14
CA VAL A 301 25.43 -17.46 -0.06
C VAL A 301 24.83 -17.75 1.31
N ASN A 302 25.31 -17.09 2.37
CA ASN A 302 24.79 -17.26 3.72
C ASN A 302 23.64 -16.32 4.06
N VAL A 303 23.28 -15.40 3.14
CA VAL A 303 22.29 -14.35 3.37
C VAL A 303 21.12 -14.47 2.40
N PHE A 304 21.39 -14.61 1.11
CA PHE A 304 20.36 -14.69 0.07
C PHE A 304 20.04 -16.13 -0.32
N ASN A 305 18.79 -16.38 -0.71
CA ASN A 305 18.38 -17.67 -1.27
C ASN A 305 18.06 -17.56 -2.76
N GLU A 306 17.98 -18.71 -3.43
CA GLU A 306 17.51 -18.82 -4.81
C GLU A 306 16.09 -18.27 -4.95
N SER A 307 15.86 -17.53 -6.03
CA SER A 307 14.56 -16.94 -6.42
C SER A 307 14.01 -15.85 -5.51
N ASP A 308 14.72 -15.47 -4.44
CA ASP A 308 14.33 -14.36 -3.57
C ASP A 308 14.33 -13.03 -4.36
N ALA A 309 13.33 -12.17 -4.10
CA ALA A 309 13.22 -10.86 -4.73
C ALA A 309 14.30 -9.89 -4.23
N GLY A 310 15.11 -9.37 -5.15
CA GLY A 310 16.26 -8.51 -4.87
C GLY A 310 16.09 -7.08 -5.36
N VAL A 311 16.59 -6.14 -4.54
CA VAL A 311 16.78 -4.73 -4.93
C VAL A 311 18.23 -4.35 -4.65
N LEU A 312 18.97 -4.01 -5.71
CA LEU A 312 20.30 -3.43 -5.59
C LEU A 312 20.18 -1.92 -5.57
N VAL A 313 20.83 -1.30 -4.59
CA VAL A 313 20.85 0.15 -4.36
C VAL A 313 22.29 0.62 -4.47
N PHE A 314 22.57 1.56 -5.37
CA PHE A 314 23.88 2.12 -5.56
C PHE A 314 23.88 3.59 -5.15
N LYS A 315 24.58 3.93 -4.06
CA LYS A 315 24.72 5.31 -3.56
C LYS A 315 26.06 5.88 -3.91
N ASN A 316 26.13 7.19 -4.15
CA ASN A 316 27.37 7.85 -4.54
C ASN A 316 28.04 7.11 -5.70
N LEU A 317 27.23 6.61 -6.65
CA LEU A 317 27.72 6.23 -7.98
C LEU A 317 28.71 7.31 -8.37
N SER A 318 29.98 6.93 -8.61
CA SER A 318 31.05 7.84 -9.01
C SER A 318 30.43 8.93 -9.87
N ALA A 319 30.35 10.11 -9.28
CA ALA A 319 29.73 11.27 -9.83
C ALA A 319 30.19 11.49 -11.29
N GLY A 320 29.40 11.01 -12.25
CA GLY A 320 29.13 11.80 -13.45
C GLY A 320 28.37 13.07 -13.07
N SER A 321 27.66 13.03 -11.94
CA SER A 321 27.02 14.17 -11.27
C SER A 321 27.93 14.76 -10.19
N GLU A 322 28.91 15.59 -10.56
CA GLU A 322 29.27 16.84 -9.84
C GLU A 322 30.53 17.56 -10.34
N LYS A 323 31.18 17.11 -11.42
CA LYS A 323 31.96 18.03 -12.27
C LYS A 323 31.69 17.79 -13.75
N GLY A 324 30.54 18.31 -14.19
CA GLY A 324 30.16 18.41 -15.60
C GLY A 324 28.65 18.53 -15.83
N GLY A 325 27.83 18.03 -14.88
CA GLY A 325 26.37 18.09 -14.96
C GLY A 325 25.73 17.06 -15.90
N TRP A 326 26.35 15.89 -16.16
CA TRP A 326 25.88 14.91 -17.14
C TRP A 326 25.00 13.79 -16.51
N CYS A 327 23.72 13.73 -16.86
CA CYS A 327 22.70 12.88 -16.22
C CYS A 327 22.45 11.54 -16.93
N ALA A 328 22.57 11.46 -18.26
CA ALA A 328 22.31 10.23 -19.01
C ALA A 328 23.62 9.58 -19.50
N LEU A 329 24.18 8.67 -18.71
CA LEU A 329 25.51 8.11 -18.92
C LEU A 329 25.65 7.26 -20.20
N SER A 330 24.55 6.69 -20.69
CA SER A 330 24.48 5.90 -21.93
C SER A 330 24.36 6.77 -23.19
N TYR A 331 24.34 8.09 -23.04
CA TYR A 331 24.21 9.04 -24.14
C TYR A 331 25.47 9.91 -24.23
N ASN A 332 26.08 9.95 -25.42
CA ASN A 332 27.32 10.70 -25.62
C ASN A 332 27.11 12.19 -25.86
N TYR A 333 25.89 12.63 -26.15
CA TYR A 333 25.59 14.02 -26.47
C TYR A 333 24.37 14.53 -25.71
N ARG A 334 24.34 15.84 -25.47
CA ARG A 334 23.16 16.54 -24.98
C ARG A 334 23.07 17.94 -25.56
N VAL A 335 21.86 18.48 -25.54
CA VAL A 335 21.58 19.88 -25.77
C VAL A 335 20.75 20.42 -24.60
N ASN A 336 21.11 21.59 -24.10
CA ASN A 336 20.35 22.23 -23.01
C ASN A 336 19.24 23.11 -23.59
N ILE A 337 18.09 23.08 -22.94
CA ILE A 337 16.91 23.86 -23.27
C ILE A 337 16.58 24.73 -22.06
N THR A 338 16.54 26.04 -22.25
CA THR A 338 16.10 26.97 -21.19
C THR A 338 14.65 27.33 -21.43
N ILE A 339 13.79 27.01 -20.46
CA ILE A 339 12.36 27.29 -20.51
C ILE A 339 12.06 28.46 -19.57
N ASN A 340 11.62 29.58 -20.13
CA ASN A 340 11.25 30.78 -19.39
C ASN A 340 9.75 30.81 -19.12
N ASN A 341 9.35 30.99 -17.87
CA ASN A 341 7.99 31.32 -17.45
C ASN A 341 7.84 32.82 -17.19
N PRO A 342 7.24 33.58 -18.13
CA PRO A 342 7.01 35.02 -17.95
C PRO A 342 5.89 35.34 -16.95
N SER A 343 5.03 34.37 -16.62
CA SER A 343 3.86 34.58 -15.76
C SER A 343 4.26 34.93 -14.32
N SER A 344 3.40 35.70 -13.64
CA SER A 344 3.51 35.96 -12.19
C SER A 344 3.13 34.77 -11.31
N THR A 345 2.70 33.66 -11.89
CA THR A 345 2.32 32.43 -11.18
C THR A 345 3.25 31.28 -11.55
N THR A 346 3.47 30.38 -10.58
CA THR A 346 4.17 29.12 -10.82
C THR A 346 3.26 28.23 -11.66
N LEU A 347 3.78 27.71 -12.77
CA LEU A 347 3.08 26.78 -13.64
C LEU A 347 3.48 25.36 -13.24
N THR A 348 2.54 24.56 -12.75
CA THR A 348 2.81 23.18 -12.31
C THR A 348 2.31 22.17 -13.33
N ASN A 349 3.08 21.11 -13.55
CA ASN A 349 2.80 20.05 -14.54
C ASN A 349 2.32 20.64 -15.88
N PHE A 350 3.09 21.57 -16.43
CA PHE A 350 2.71 22.39 -17.58
C PHE A 350 3.36 21.83 -18.84
N GLN A 351 2.58 21.72 -19.91
CA GLN A 351 3.03 21.17 -21.19
C GLN A 351 3.68 22.26 -22.04
N VAL A 352 4.94 22.03 -22.43
CA VAL A 352 5.72 22.99 -23.23
C VAL A 352 6.21 22.31 -24.52
N PRO A 353 5.86 22.85 -25.70
CA PRO A 353 6.42 22.40 -26.96
C PRO A 353 7.83 22.96 -27.17
N ILE A 354 8.74 22.13 -27.67
CA ILE A 354 10.14 22.45 -27.96
C ILE A 354 10.39 22.06 -29.42
N THR A 355 10.72 23.04 -30.24
CA THR A 355 11.29 22.79 -31.57
C THR A 355 12.78 22.58 -31.41
N LEU A 356 13.26 21.41 -31.79
CA LEU A 356 14.66 21.00 -31.70
C LEU A 356 15.24 20.88 -33.10
N GLU A 357 16.24 21.71 -33.40
CA GLU A 357 17.00 21.66 -34.64
C GLU A 357 18.45 21.28 -34.28
N LEU A 358 18.93 20.13 -34.75
CA LEU A 358 20.30 19.66 -34.56
C LEU A 358 20.99 19.52 -35.92
N SER A 359 22.24 19.99 -36.02
CA SER A 359 23.07 19.81 -37.21
C SER A 359 24.43 19.21 -36.85
N SER A 360 24.87 18.20 -37.59
CA SER A 360 26.11 17.50 -37.28
C SER A 360 27.33 18.07 -37.98
N ASN A 361 28.05 18.98 -37.33
CA ASN A 361 29.45 19.18 -37.69
C ASN A 361 30.32 18.10 -37.01
N LYS A 362 30.27 16.86 -37.55
CA LYS A 362 31.03 15.65 -37.14
C LYS A 362 30.48 14.83 -35.95
N ILE A 363 29.19 14.90 -35.66
CA ILE A 363 28.50 14.06 -34.64
C ILE A 363 27.46 13.16 -35.33
N SER A 364 27.38 11.88 -34.97
CA SER A 364 26.32 11.01 -35.49
C SER A 364 24.99 11.34 -34.81
N LEU A 365 24.03 11.91 -35.55
CA LEU A 365 22.68 12.18 -35.05
C LEU A 365 21.80 10.93 -35.18
N PRO A 366 20.88 10.67 -34.23
CA PRO A 366 20.02 9.51 -34.31
C PRO A 366 18.94 9.68 -35.39
N GLN A 367 18.71 8.63 -36.19
CA GLN A 367 17.72 8.63 -37.28
C GLN A 367 16.28 8.61 -36.75
N THR A 368 16.09 7.98 -35.60
CA THR A 368 14.87 7.92 -34.81
C THR A 368 15.06 8.67 -33.48
N PRO A 369 14.02 8.93 -32.70
CA PRO A 369 14.16 9.62 -31.42
C PRO A 369 14.86 8.76 -30.36
N ASN A 370 16.19 8.70 -30.38
CA ASN A 370 16.97 7.96 -29.39
C ASN A 370 17.38 8.94 -28.28
N ILE A 371 16.40 9.35 -27.47
CA ILE A 371 16.56 10.46 -26.52
C ILE A 371 16.08 10.14 -25.09
N MET A 372 16.60 10.93 -24.14
CA MET A 372 16.10 11.05 -22.77
C MET A 372 16.12 12.52 -22.35
N VAL A 373 15.23 12.92 -21.43
CA VAL A 373 15.13 14.30 -20.96
C VAL A 373 15.28 14.35 -19.45
N TYR A 374 16.17 15.20 -18.95
CA TYR A 374 16.42 15.41 -17.52
C TYR A 374 16.39 16.89 -17.16
N ASP A 375 16.10 17.21 -15.91
CA ASP A 375 16.39 18.55 -15.36
C ASP A 375 17.82 18.65 -14.80
N GLU A 376 18.16 19.83 -14.30
CA GLU A 376 19.48 20.17 -13.74
C GLU A 376 19.87 19.29 -12.55
N ASP A 377 18.89 18.75 -11.82
CA ASP A 377 19.07 17.86 -10.67
C ASP A 377 19.09 16.37 -11.08
N CYS A 378 19.13 16.08 -12.39
CA CYS A 378 19.08 14.76 -12.98
C CYS A 378 17.79 13.98 -12.66
N ASN A 379 16.67 14.66 -12.45
CA ASN A 379 15.37 14.01 -12.44
C ASN A 379 14.86 13.81 -13.87
N PRO A 380 14.35 12.62 -14.23
CA PRO A 380 13.78 12.39 -15.55
C PRO A 380 12.52 13.22 -15.75
N ILE A 381 12.36 13.76 -16.96
CA ILE A 381 11.21 14.57 -17.36
C ILE A 381 10.34 13.76 -18.31
N ASN A 382 9.04 13.70 -18.04
CA ASN A 382 8.08 13.12 -18.98
C ASN A 382 8.08 13.94 -20.27
N PHE A 383 8.30 13.25 -21.39
CA PHE A 383 8.31 13.86 -22.71
C PHE A 383 7.52 13.02 -23.70
N TRP A 384 7.22 13.61 -24.85
CA TRP A 384 6.67 12.93 -26.02
C TRP A 384 7.22 13.59 -27.28
N VAL A 385 7.65 12.78 -28.24
CA VAL A 385 8.15 13.23 -29.53
C VAL A 385 7.00 13.15 -30.51
N GLU A 386 6.51 14.31 -30.93
CA GLU A 386 5.39 14.40 -31.88
C GLU A 386 5.90 14.30 -33.32
N GLU A 387 7.00 14.99 -33.63
CA GLU A 387 7.62 14.95 -34.96
C GLU A 387 9.12 14.70 -34.84
N TRP A 388 9.66 13.85 -35.71
CA TRP A 388 11.11 13.61 -35.84
C TRP A 388 11.50 13.43 -37.31
N GLN A 389 12.18 14.43 -37.88
CA GLN A 389 12.60 14.44 -39.27
C GLN A 389 14.11 14.40 -39.36
N PHE A 390 14.65 13.26 -39.78
CA PHE A 390 16.07 13.10 -40.06
C PHE A 390 16.34 13.32 -41.55
N SER A 391 17.35 14.14 -41.88
CA SER A 391 17.83 14.30 -43.24
C SER A 391 19.36 14.20 -43.30
N SER A 392 19.87 13.53 -44.34
CA SER A 392 21.31 13.41 -44.58
C SER A 392 21.67 13.99 -45.94
N GLN A 393 22.57 14.97 -45.95
CA GLN A 393 23.05 15.64 -47.15
C GLN A 393 24.59 15.57 -47.24
N GLY A 394 25.10 14.44 -47.73
CA GLY A 394 26.53 14.22 -47.91
C GLY A 394 27.22 13.88 -46.58
N ALA A 395 27.97 14.82 -46.02
CA ALA A 395 28.68 14.65 -44.75
C ALA A 395 27.97 15.32 -43.55
N TRP A 396 26.73 15.77 -43.76
CA TRP A 396 25.94 16.53 -42.80
C TRP A 396 24.61 15.83 -42.56
N ASP A 397 24.32 15.53 -41.32
CA ASP A 397 23.03 15.06 -40.85
C ASP A 397 22.33 16.20 -40.10
N ASN A 398 21.02 16.33 -40.31
CA ASN A 398 20.19 17.28 -39.59
C ASN A 398 18.98 16.55 -39.01
N VAL A 399 18.54 16.98 -37.84
CA VAL A 399 17.30 16.55 -37.20
C VAL A 399 16.47 17.78 -36.90
N ASP A 400 15.25 17.80 -37.42
CA ASP A 400 14.20 18.75 -37.05
C ASP A 400 13.12 17.96 -36.28
N ALA A 401 12.86 18.34 -35.04
CA ALA A 401 11.94 17.62 -34.17
C ALA A 401 11.02 18.53 -33.37
N LEU A 402 9.82 18.04 -33.05
CA LEU A 402 8.89 18.66 -32.12
C LEU A 402 8.74 17.74 -30.91
N ILE A 403 9.14 18.25 -29.75
CA ILE A 403 9.15 17.50 -28.49
C ILE A 403 8.32 18.25 -27.46
N TRP A 404 7.38 17.56 -26.83
CA TRP A 404 6.64 18.08 -25.69
C TRP A 404 7.24 17.60 -24.39
N VAL A 405 7.31 18.48 -23.41
CA VAL A 405 7.75 18.15 -22.05
C VAL A 405 6.71 18.60 -21.03
N ASN A 406 6.64 17.87 -19.91
CA ASN A 406 5.81 18.22 -18.76
C ASN A 406 6.69 18.68 -17.60
N VAL A 407 6.62 19.97 -17.27
CA VAL A 407 7.54 20.62 -16.32
C VAL A 407 6.83 21.52 -15.32
N THR A 408 7.44 21.71 -14.15
CA THR A 408 7.05 22.77 -13.21
C THR A 408 7.99 23.96 -13.35
N LEU A 409 7.43 25.15 -13.56
CA LEU A 409 8.17 26.38 -13.83
C LEU A 409 7.85 27.44 -12.76
N PRO A 410 8.86 27.97 -12.04
CA PRO A 410 8.63 29.02 -11.04
C PRO A 410 8.10 30.30 -11.67
N ALA A 411 7.31 31.08 -10.90
CA ALA A 411 6.82 32.38 -11.31
C ALA A 411 7.96 33.33 -11.68
N LYS A 412 7.89 33.98 -12.85
CA LYS A 412 8.91 34.91 -13.39
C LYS A 412 10.33 34.31 -13.34
N GLY A 413 10.45 33.02 -13.59
CA GLY A 413 11.71 32.30 -13.53
C GLY A 413 11.94 31.45 -14.76
N GLU A 414 13.10 30.81 -14.79
CA GLU A 414 13.50 29.89 -15.84
C GLU A 414 13.83 28.52 -15.24
N LYS A 415 13.75 27.49 -16.08
CA LYS A 415 14.21 26.13 -15.78
C LYS A 415 15.04 25.62 -16.95
N THR A 416 16.22 25.10 -16.67
CA THR A 416 17.00 24.39 -17.69
C THR A 416 16.65 22.92 -17.66
N ILE A 417 16.53 22.33 -18.84
CA ILE A 417 16.45 20.88 -19.03
C ILE A 417 17.49 20.47 -20.06
N SER A 418 17.91 19.21 -20.04
CA SER A 418 18.84 18.66 -21.02
C SER A 418 18.16 17.53 -21.79
N ILE A 419 18.18 17.61 -23.12
CA ILE A 419 17.81 16.52 -24.02
C ILE A 419 19.09 15.78 -24.39
N TYR A 420 19.22 14.55 -23.91
CA TYR A 420 20.31 13.63 -24.22
C TYR A 420 19.98 12.81 -25.46
N PHE A 421 20.96 12.58 -26.33
CA PHE A 421 20.76 11.83 -27.56
C PHE A 421 22.01 11.06 -28.00
N ASP A 422 21.81 9.91 -28.63
CA ASP A 422 22.88 9.07 -29.18
C ASP A 422 22.35 8.16 -30.30
N SER A 423 23.06 8.09 -31.43
CA SER A 423 22.65 7.22 -32.55
C SER A 423 22.63 5.72 -32.22
N ASN A 424 23.31 5.29 -31.17
CA ASN A 424 23.33 3.89 -30.72
C ASN A 424 22.39 3.61 -29.53
N ALA A 425 21.77 4.64 -28.95
CA ALA A 425 20.79 4.45 -27.88
C ALA A 425 19.49 3.83 -28.40
N VAL A 426 18.67 3.31 -27.49
CA VAL A 426 17.37 2.73 -27.84
C VAL A 426 16.40 3.85 -28.23
N GLU A 427 15.60 3.57 -29.25
CA GLU A 427 14.51 4.44 -29.69
C GLU A 427 13.50 4.65 -28.56
N ASN A 428 13.11 5.92 -28.34
CA ASN A 428 12.26 6.34 -27.26
C ASN A 428 11.43 7.57 -27.68
N TRP A 429 10.19 7.31 -28.13
CA TRP A 429 9.23 8.33 -28.51
C TRP A 429 8.59 9.06 -27.31
N GLY A 430 8.87 8.62 -26.08
CA GLY A 430 8.18 9.13 -24.89
C GLY A 430 6.73 8.65 -24.80
N ASN A 431 5.89 9.36 -24.03
CA ASN A 431 4.49 8.99 -23.83
C ASN A 431 3.60 10.23 -23.68
N ALA A 432 2.76 10.49 -24.67
CA ALA A 432 1.86 11.64 -24.72
C ALA A 432 0.88 11.69 -23.54
N SER A 433 0.33 10.55 -23.11
CA SER A 433 -0.59 10.45 -21.97
C SER A 433 0.07 10.78 -20.62
N LYS A 434 1.41 10.75 -20.53
CA LYS A 434 2.17 11.25 -19.37
C LYS A 434 2.49 12.75 -19.43
N VAL A 435 2.35 13.35 -20.62
CA VAL A 435 2.60 14.77 -20.85
C VAL A 435 1.32 15.58 -20.73
N PHE A 436 0.27 15.19 -21.44
CA PHE A 436 -1.00 15.92 -21.51
C PHE A 436 -2.01 15.50 -20.45
N ASP A 437 -2.96 16.38 -20.15
CA ASP A 437 -4.04 16.10 -19.20
C ASP A 437 -5.13 15.20 -19.81
N PHE A 438 -5.18 15.15 -21.15
CA PHE A 438 -5.93 14.22 -21.97
C PHE A 438 -5.17 14.05 -23.29
N TYR A 439 -5.07 12.84 -23.81
CA TYR A 439 -4.51 12.56 -25.13
C TYR A 439 -5.18 11.32 -25.73
N ASP A 440 -5.51 11.38 -27.01
CA ASP A 440 -6.03 10.27 -27.79
C ASP A 440 -5.56 10.41 -29.25
N ASP A 441 -4.75 9.46 -29.70
CA ASP A 441 -4.33 9.27 -31.09
C ASP A 441 -5.23 8.28 -31.84
N PHE A 442 -6.24 7.74 -31.15
CA PHE A 442 -7.20 6.79 -31.71
C PHE A 442 -6.60 5.50 -32.28
N GLU A 443 -5.34 5.19 -31.99
CA GLU A 443 -4.72 3.90 -32.33
C GLU A 443 -5.31 2.75 -31.50
N SER A 444 -5.95 3.09 -30.37
CA SER A 444 -6.75 2.18 -29.56
C SER A 444 -8.14 2.76 -29.29
N TRP A 445 -9.18 1.93 -29.47
CA TRP A 445 -10.57 2.35 -29.26
C TRP A 445 -11.04 2.08 -27.83
N GLU A 446 -10.72 2.98 -26.91
CA GLU A 446 -11.09 2.86 -25.49
C GLU A 446 -11.77 4.14 -24.96
N GLY A 447 -12.81 3.97 -24.14
CA GLY A 447 -13.43 5.06 -23.36
C GLY A 447 -14.41 5.97 -24.10
N TRP A 448 -14.48 5.89 -25.43
CA TRP A 448 -15.49 6.59 -26.24
C TRP A 448 -16.85 5.92 -26.15
N GLN A 449 -17.90 6.73 -26.06
CA GLN A 449 -19.30 6.28 -26.00
C GLN A 449 -20.14 7.10 -26.96
N ASP A 450 -21.09 6.46 -27.64
CA ASP A 450 -22.08 7.16 -28.44
C ASP A 450 -22.99 8.01 -27.53
N TYR A 451 -23.33 9.20 -28.02
CA TYR A 451 -24.28 10.10 -27.40
C TYR A 451 -25.51 10.32 -28.28
N GLY A 452 -26.70 10.17 -27.68
CA GLY A 452 -27.98 10.21 -28.39
C GLY A 452 -28.08 9.06 -29.38
N ASN A 453 -28.35 9.38 -30.64
CA ASN A 453 -28.29 8.47 -31.79
C ASN A 453 -27.05 8.73 -32.65
N GLY A 454 -25.98 9.28 -32.07
CA GLY A 454 -24.72 9.50 -32.78
C GLY A 454 -23.99 8.18 -33.01
N VAL A 455 -23.06 8.18 -33.96
CA VAL A 455 -22.15 7.06 -34.18
C VAL A 455 -20.74 7.63 -34.20
N VAL A 456 -19.93 7.26 -33.20
CA VAL A 456 -18.48 7.45 -33.24
C VAL A 456 -17.78 6.10 -33.26
N GLU A 457 -16.79 5.95 -34.12
CA GLU A 457 -16.03 4.72 -34.25
C GLU A 457 -14.56 4.99 -34.62
N GLN A 458 -13.70 4.04 -34.27
CA GLN A 458 -12.34 4.00 -34.81
C GLN A 458 -12.40 3.68 -36.30
N SER A 459 -11.70 4.45 -37.12
CA SER A 459 -11.71 4.28 -38.57
C SER A 459 -10.30 4.40 -39.13
N SER A 460 -9.98 3.54 -40.09
CA SER A 460 -8.77 3.63 -40.91
C SER A 460 -9.05 4.26 -42.29
N GLU A 461 -10.23 4.87 -42.49
CA GLU A 461 -10.57 5.51 -43.77
C GLU A 461 -9.78 6.80 -44.00
N GLN A 462 -9.52 7.53 -42.92
CA GLN A 462 -8.64 8.70 -42.85
C GLN A 462 -7.88 8.61 -41.53
N ALA A 463 -6.59 8.93 -41.54
CA ALA A 463 -5.77 9.10 -40.34
C ALA A 463 -4.77 10.23 -40.62
N TYR A 464 -4.47 11.04 -39.61
CA TYR A 464 -3.44 12.07 -39.65
C TYR A 464 -2.11 11.50 -39.13
N GLU A 465 -2.14 10.91 -37.94
CA GLU A 465 -1.05 10.15 -37.33
C GLU A 465 -1.46 8.67 -37.25
N GLY A 466 -0.49 7.76 -37.32
CA GLY A 466 -0.77 6.32 -37.22
C GLY A 466 -1.66 5.75 -38.34
N ASP A 467 -2.44 4.72 -37.99
CA ASP A 467 -3.30 3.97 -38.90
C ASP A 467 -4.80 4.29 -38.71
N TYR A 468 -5.17 4.95 -37.60
CA TYR A 468 -6.56 5.14 -37.20
C TYR A 468 -6.88 6.57 -36.76
N SER A 469 -8.13 6.98 -36.94
CA SER A 469 -8.70 8.19 -36.33
C SER A 469 -10.12 7.93 -35.83
N LEU A 470 -10.71 8.88 -35.11
CA LEU A 470 -12.12 8.82 -34.80
C LEU A 470 -12.94 9.30 -36.00
N LYS A 471 -13.86 8.48 -36.48
CA LYS A 471 -14.91 8.85 -37.42
C LYS A 471 -16.18 9.15 -36.65
N LYS A 472 -16.69 10.37 -36.79
CA LYS A 472 -18.08 10.70 -36.48
C LYS A 472 -18.89 10.45 -37.75
N ASP A 473 -20.00 9.72 -37.63
CA ASP A 473 -20.97 9.51 -38.72
C ASP A 473 -22.42 9.63 -38.20
N GLN A 474 -23.37 9.80 -39.12
CA GLN A 474 -24.83 9.80 -38.93
C GLN A 474 -25.40 10.82 -37.93
N ASN A 475 -26.57 11.40 -38.28
CA ASN A 475 -27.36 12.28 -37.43
C ASN A 475 -26.68 13.61 -37.01
N ASN A 476 -27.45 14.70 -37.06
CA ASN A 476 -26.99 16.01 -36.64
C ASN A 476 -26.93 16.13 -35.11
N ASP A 477 -26.33 17.23 -34.64
CA ASP A 477 -26.43 17.67 -33.24
C ASP A 477 -27.87 17.54 -32.70
N PRO A 478 -28.07 17.05 -31.46
CA PRO A 478 -27.07 16.84 -30.41
C PRO A 478 -26.31 15.51 -30.51
N ASN A 479 -26.57 14.69 -31.52
CA ASN A 479 -26.02 13.33 -31.63
C ASN A 479 -24.51 13.36 -31.87
N GLY A 480 -23.78 12.43 -31.26
CA GLY A 480 -22.32 12.50 -31.18
C GLY A 480 -21.68 11.33 -30.48
N GLY A 481 -20.50 11.58 -29.92
CA GLY A 481 -19.83 10.73 -28.96
C GLY A 481 -19.14 11.55 -27.87
N GLU A 482 -18.77 10.87 -26.79
CA GLU A 482 -18.12 11.47 -25.63
C GLU A 482 -17.04 10.57 -25.05
N LYS A 483 -16.06 11.18 -24.39
CA LYS A 483 -15.06 10.49 -23.58
C LYS A 483 -14.72 11.30 -22.34
N LEU A 484 -14.66 10.64 -21.19
CA LEU A 484 -14.28 11.28 -19.93
C LEU A 484 -12.80 11.69 -19.96
N ILE A 485 -12.50 12.87 -19.41
CA ILE A 485 -11.13 13.34 -19.21
C ILE A 485 -10.43 12.56 -18.08
N GLY A 486 -11.21 11.94 -17.19
CA GLY A 486 -10.73 11.26 -15.98
C GLY A 486 -10.62 12.18 -14.76
N LYS A 487 -10.84 13.48 -14.94
CA LYS A 487 -10.96 14.49 -13.87
C LYS A 487 -11.83 15.66 -14.35
N THR A 488 -12.39 16.40 -13.38
CA THR A 488 -13.02 17.69 -13.67
C THR A 488 -11.96 18.78 -13.82
N ILE A 489 -12.03 19.53 -14.90
CA ILE A 489 -11.19 20.70 -15.18
C ILE A 489 -12.04 21.97 -15.26
N GLY A 490 -11.44 23.12 -14.96
CA GLY A 490 -12.06 24.43 -15.18
C GLY A 490 -11.57 25.09 -16.47
N ARG A 491 -11.60 26.41 -16.51
CA ARG A 491 -10.87 27.24 -17.49
C ARG A 491 -9.36 27.21 -17.23
N GLY A 492 -8.60 27.82 -18.13
CA GLY A 492 -7.14 27.74 -18.17
C GLY A 492 -6.64 26.51 -18.93
N TYR A 493 -7.40 26.04 -19.93
CA TYR A 493 -7.07 24.89 -20.75
C TYR A 493 -7.24 25.16 -22.24
N ILE A 494 -6.55 24.35 -23.04
CA ILE A 494 -6.60 24.32 -24.50
C ILE A 494 -7.00 22.90 -24.92
N LEU A 495 -8.04 22.80 -25.75
CA LEU A 495 -8.39 21.61 -26.50
C LEU A 495 -7.91 21.78 -27.94
N GLU A 496 -7.08 20.87 -28.43
CA GLU A 496 -6.52 20.95 -29.77
C GLU A 496 -6.32 19.57 -30.40
N GLY A 497 -6.23 19.52 -31.72
CA GLY A 497 -6.12 18.28 -32.49
C GLY A 497 -6.34 18.53 -33.98
N TYR A 498 -6.57 17.48 -34.74
CA TYR A 498 -6.78 17.52 -36.18
C TYR A 498 -8.22 17.17 -36.55
N ILE A 499 -8.73 17.84 -37.58
CA ILE A 499 -10.04 17.51 -38.18
C ILE A 499 -9.86 17.35 -39.68
N TYR A 500 -10.54 16.35 -40.25
CA TYR A 500 -10.69 16.16 -41.69
C TYR A 500 -12.17 15.97 -42.02
N ARG A 501 -12.61 16.59 -43.11
CA ARG A 501 -13.96 16.40 -43.64
C ARG A 501 -13.93 16.14 -45.15
N PRO A 502 -14.51 15.03 -45.64
CA PRO A 502 -14.65 14.78 -47.07
C PRO A 502 -15.62 15.78 -47.71
N SER A 503 -15.32 16.38 -48.88
CA SER A 503 -16.20 17.35 -49.55
C SER A 503 -17.50 16.75 -50.11
N ASN A 504 -17.55 15.43 -50.30
CA ASN A 504 -18.71 14.69 -50.81
C ASN A 504 -19.67 14.22 -49.69
N TRP A 505 -19.68 14.91 -48.55
CA TRP A 505 -20.47 14.55 -47.37
C TRP A 505 -21.99 14.45 -47.67
N GLY A 506 -22.62 13.36 -47.22
CA GLY A 506 -24.02 13.02 -47.53
C GLY A 506 -25.09 13.78 -46.73
N GLY A 507 -24.70 14.52 -45.68
CA GLY A 507 -25.60 15.29 -44.83
C GLY A 507 -24.89 15.91 -43.62
N GLY A 508 -25.62 16.75 -42.88
CA GLY A 508 -25.15 17.39 -41.65
C GLY A 508 -23.93 18.27 -41.80
N ASN A 509 -24.15 19.58 -41.93
CA ASN A 509 -23.13 20.52 -42.39
C ASN A 509 -22.34 21.22 -41.26
N GLN A 510 -22.32 20.68 -40.04
CA GLN A 510 -21.70 21.35 -38.89
C GLN A 510 -20.89 20.39 -38.02
N ASP A 511 -19.57 20.40 -38.12
CA ASP A 511 -18.69 19.66 -37.21
C ASP A 511 -18.65 20.39 -35.88
N ARG A 512 -18.75 19.68 -34.75
CA ARG A 512 -18.64 20.27 -33.42
C ARG A 512 -17.83 19.40 -32.50
N LEU A 513 -16.92 20.00 -31.76
CA LEU A 513 -16.11 19.31 -30.78
C LEU A 513 -15.84 20.26 -29.62
N GLY A 514 -15.74 19.77 -28.39
CA GLY A 514 -15.61 20.68 -27.26
C GLY A 514 -15.44 20.05 -25.90
N LEU A 515 -15.54 20.90 -24.88
CA LEU A 515 -15.49 20.52 -23.48
C LEU A 515 -16.84 20.82 -22.85
N GLU A 516 -17.44 19.80 -22.28
CA GLU A 516 -18.75 19.88 -21.63
C GLU A 516 -18.71 19.16 -20.27
N GLU A 517 -19.78 19.35 -19.50
CA GLU A 517 -20.10 18.62 -18.28
C GLU A 517 -21.54 18.14 -18.39
N LYS A 518 -21.83 16.97 -17.82
CA LYS A 518 -23.19 16.41 -17.83
C LYS A 518 -23.98 16.85 -16.60
N GLU A 519 -25.13 17.48 -16.81
CA GLU A 519 -26.09 17.83 -15.78
C GLU A 519 -27.37 16.99 -15.99
N GLY A 520 -27.48 15.88 -15.25
CA GLY A 520 -28.54 14.90 -15.48
C GLY A 520 -28.37 14.17 -16.81
N SER A 521 -29.31 14.33 -17.75
CA SER A 521 -29.23 13.77 -19.11
C SER A 521 -28.75 14.76 -20.17
N GLU A 522 -28.55 16.02 -19.78
CA GLU A 522 -28.21 17.12 -20.67
C GLU A 522 -26.77 17.57 -20.45
N TYR A 523 -26.24 18.32 -21.42
CA TYR A 523 -24.85 18.76 -21.43
C TYR A 523 -24.80 20.27 -21.33
N LYS A 524 -23.75 20.76 -20.68
CA LYS A 524 -23.43 22.19 -20.61
C LYS A 524 -21.97 22.41 -20.86
N GLY A 525 -21.64 23.49 -21.57
CA GLY A 525 -20.26 23.83 -21.87
C GLY A 525 -20.12 24.52 -23.22
N TYR A 526 -18.97 24.31 -23.86
CA TYR A 526 -18.61 25.01 -25.08
C TYR A 526 -18.04 24.06 -26.12
N THR A 527 -18.44 24.27 -27.36
CA THR A 527 -17.92 23.55 -28.52
C THR A 527 -17.38 24.53 -29.56
N MET A 528 -16.28 24.17 -30.20
CA MET A 528 -15.98 24.71 -31.52
C MET A 528 -17.01 24.20 -32.53
N GLY A 529 -17.28 24.99 -33.56
CA GLY A 529 -18.18 24.61 -34.64
C GLY A 529 -17.61 25.03 -35.98
N VAL A 530 -17.63 24.11 -36.95
CA VAL A 530 -17.20 24.36 -38.34
C VAL A 530 -18.39 24.10 -39.25
N VAL A 531 -18.85 25.13 -39.94
CA VAL A 531 -20.05 25.06 -40.78
C VAL A 531 -19.66 25.05 -42.24
N HIS A 532 -20.08 23.99 -42.91
CA HIS A 532 -19.83 23.70 -44.32
C HIS A 532 -21.03 24.14 -45.18
N ASN A 533 -20.80 24.56 -46.42
CA ASN A 533 -21.89 24.96 -47.32
C ASN A 533 -21.56 24.70 -48.79
N ILE A 534 -21.92 23.51 -49.28
CA ILE A 534 -21.71 23.09 -50.66
C ILE A 534 -22.36 24.00 -51.72
N ASN A 535 -23.46 24.67 -51.37
CA ASN A 535 -24.22 25.52 -52.29
C ASN A 535 -23.72 26.96 -52.33
N ASN A 536 -23.06 27.43 -51.27
CA ASN A 536 -22.50 28.77 -51.18
C ASN A 536 -21.32 28.79 -50.21
N PRO A 537 -20.10 28.51 -50.70
CA PRO A 537 -18.90 28.50 -49.87
C PRO A 537 -18.61 29.83 -49.14
N ASN A 538 -19.17 30.95 -49.61
CA ASN A 538 -19.03 32.24 -48.90
C ASN A 538 -19.82 32.30 -47.58
N ASN A 539 -20.69 31.32 -47.31
CA ASN A 539 -21.45 31.20 -46.08
C ASN A 539 -20.84 30.15 -45.12
N GLU A 540 -19.69 29.58 -45.46
CA GLU A 540 -18.91 28.76 -44.55
C GLU A 540 -18.37 29.60 -43.40
N GLN A 541 -18.34 29.03 -42.21
CA GLN A 541 -17.95 29.77 -41.01
C GLN A 541 -17.35 28.85 -39.97
N ILE A 542 -16.47 29.43 -39.16
CA ILE A 542 -16.11 28.87 -37.87
C ILE A 542 -16.84 29.63 -36.77
N LYS A 543 -17.18 28.94 -35.69
CA LYS A 543 -17.96 29.49 -34.59
C LYS A 543 -17.60 28.87 -33.26
N ILE A 544 -17.97 29.59 -32.19
CA ILE A 544 -17.97 29.08 -30.82
C ILE A 544 -19.44 28.99 -30.41
N ASP A 545 -19.79 27.82 -29.91
CA ASP A 545 -21.13 27.44 -29.52
C ASP A 545 -21.17 27.21 -27.99
N ARG A 546 -22.25 27.61 -27.33
CA ARG A 546 -22.56 27.33 -25.92
C ARG A 546 -23.77 26.42 -25.84
N ARG A 547 -23.70 25.40 -24.98
CA ARG A 547 -24.83 24.52 -24.67
C ARG A 547 -25.34 24.82 -23.27
N ASP A 548 -26.65 25.06 -23.17
CA ASP A 548 -27.35 25.27 -21.90
C ASP A 548 -28.34 24.12 -21.68
N PRO A 549 -28.40 23.48 -20.49
CA PRO A 549 -29.29 22.33 -20.26
C PRO A 549 -30.75 22.64 -20.61
N SER A 550 -31.22 23.82 -20.21
CA SER A 550 -32.61 24.25 -20.44
C SER A 550 -32.95 24.66 -21.89
N ASP A 551 -31.98 24.65 -22.81
CA ASP A 551 -32.17 25.05 -24.21
C ASP A 551 -31.83 23.89 -25.15
N PRO A 552 -32.81 23.28 -25.85
CA PRO A 552 -32.53 22.21 -26.81
C PRO A 552 -31.71 22.71 -28.03
N SER A 553 -31.53 24.02 -28.19
CA SER A 553 -30.73 24.61 -29.26
C SER A 553 -29.35 25.05 -28.77
N VAL A 554 -28.32 24.71 -29.54
CA VAL A 554 -26.97 25.20 -29.32
C VAL A 554 -26.89 26.69 -29.67
N GLN A 555 -26.44 27.52 -28.72
CA GLN A 555 -26.34 28.97 -28.91
C GLN A 555 -24.99 29.35 -29.51
N ARG A 556 -25.00 29.98 -30.70
CA ARG A 556 -23.80 30.52 -31.32
C ARG A 556 -23.41 31.84 -30.65
N ILE A 557 -22.28 31.85 -29.95
CA ILE A 557 -21.80 33.01 -29.17
C ILE A 557 -20.66 33.80 -29.83
N GLY A 558 -20.05 33.26 -30.88
CA GLY A 558 -19.10 33.97 -31.73
C GLY A 558 -18.95 33.27 -33.09
N TYR A 559 -18.65 34.00 -34.15
CA TYR A 559 -18.40 33.41 -35.48
C TYR A 559 -17.60 34.34 -36.40
N THR A 560 -17.00 33.76 -37.44
CA THR A 560 -16.46 34.48 -38.59
C THR A 560 -16.59 33.64 -39.85
N TYR A 561 -16.76 34.30 -41.00
CA TYR A 561 -16.85 33.62 -42.30
C TYR A 561 -15.47 33.33 -42.84
N ILE A 562 -15.25 32.09 -43.25
CA ILE A 562 -14.00 31.62 -43.86
C ILE A 562 -14.34 30.59 -44.91
N ARG A 563 -13.43 30.36 -45.85
CA ARG A 563 -13.45 29.13 -46.63
C ARG A 563 -12.90 28.01 -45.77
N VAL A 564 -13.75 27.07 -45.35
CA VAL A 564 -13.35 25.97 -44.46
C VAL A 564 -12.60 24.90 -45.27
N PRO A 565 -11.61 24.23 -44.67
CA PRO A 565 -10.91 23.13 -45.34
C PRO A 565 -11.81 21.91 -45.48
N GLU A 566 -11.81 21.30 -46.66
CA GLU A 566 -12.43 20.01 -46.98
C GLU A 566 -11.40 19.21 -47.79
N ASP A 567 -11.44 17.88 -47.69
CA ASP A 567 -10.49 16.95 -48.31
C ASP A 567 -9.02 17.15 -47.89
N GLU A 568 -8.79 17.83 -46.77
CA GLU A 568 -7.48 18.02 -46.16
C GLU A 568 -7.58 18.10 -44.63
N TRP A 569 -6.53 17.62 -43.93
CA TRP A 569 -6.42 17.75 -42.49
C TRP A 569 -6.04 19.19 -42.11
N TYR A 570 -6.72 19.74 -41.11
CA TYR A 570 -6.37 21.01 -40.50
C TYR A 570 -6.27 20.89 -38.99
N PHE A 571 -5.43 21.71 -38.39
CA PHE A 571 -5.26 21.75 -36.95
C PHE A 571 -6.21 22.77 -36.34
N PHE A 572 -6.91 22.37 -35.30
CA PHE A 572 -7.84 23.24 -34.58
C PHE A 572 -7.32 23.49 -33.16
N ARG A 573 -7.63 24.67 -32.62
CA ARG A 573 -7.34 25.03 -31.24
C ARG A 573 -8.49 25.79 -30.63
N MET A 574 -9.00 25.29 -29.51
CA MET A 574 -9.97 25.97 -28.67
C MET A 574 -9.34 26.29 -27.31
N ILE A 575 -9.22 27.58 -26.99
CA ILE A 575 -8.68 28.08 -25.72
C ILE A 575 -9.84 28.53 -24.85
N LEU A 576 -9.92 27.97 -23.65
CA LEU A 576 -10.89 28.34 -22.62
C LEU A 576 -10.18 29.18 -21.56
N ASP A 577 -9.95 30.46 -21.87
CA ASP A 577 -9.41 31.44 -20.93
C ASP A 577 -10.52 31.95 -19.97
N ASP A 578 -10.13 32.52 -18.84
CA ASP A 578 -11.02 33.00 -17.77
C ASP A 578 -12.02 34.05 -18.26
N LEU A 579 -11.61 34.90 -19.23
CA LEU A 579 -12.43 36.02 -19.71
C LEU A 579 -12.88 35.87 -21.17
N GLN A 580 -12.23 35.01 -21.95
CA GLN A 580 -12.47 34.90 -23.39
C GLN A 580 -12.34 33.46 -23.86
N LEU A 581 -13.23 33.06 -24.76
CA LEU A 581 -13.10 31.82 -25.53
C LEU A 581 -12.48 32.18 -26.88
N THR A 582 -11.47 31.41 -27.28
CA THR A 582 -10.82 31.57 -28.58
C THR A 582 -10.91 30.27 -29.35
N PHE A 583 -11.33 30.34 -30.61
CA PHE A 583 -11.27 29.22 -31.54
C PHE A 583 -10.43 29.59 -32.76
N GLN A 584 -9.44 28.77 -33.09
CA GLN A 584 -8.47 28.98 -34.15
C GLN A 584 -8.38 27.75 -35.06
N ILE A 585 -8.15 27.99 -36.34
CA ILE A 585 -7.81 26.96 -37.34
C ILE A 585 -6.48 27.30 -38.00
N TYR A 586 -5.69 26.26 -38.27
CA TYR A 586 -4.43 26.32 -39.01
C TYR A 586 -4.49 25.30 -40.14
N THR A 587 -4.20 25.75 -41.36
CA THR A 587 -4.22 24.90 -42.56
C THR A 587 -2.82 24.77 -43.13
N GLN A 588 -2.55 23.67 -43.84
CA GLN A 588 -1.27 23.46 -44.49
C GLN A 588 -0.99 24.59 -45.49
N GLY A 589 0.24 25.14 -45.46
CA GLY A 589 0.64 26.26 -46.31
C GLY A 589 0.23 27.65 -45.78
N SER A 590 -0.55 27.74 -44.69
CA SER A 590 -0.76 29.01 -43.98
C SER A 590 0.50 29.43 -43.20
N ALA A 591 0.67 30.73 -42.98
CA ALA A 591 1.88 31.28 -42.35
C ALA A 591 2.17 30.73 -40.94
N GLY A 592 1.13 30.32 -40.20
CA GLY A 592 1.27 29.75 -38.86
C GLY A 592 1.39 28.23 -38.80
N TRP A 593 1.27 27.50 -39.90
CA TRP A 593 1.20 26.02 -39.89
C TRP A 593 2.40 25.35 -39.20
N ALA A 594 3.62 25.78 -39.53
CA ALA A 594 4.84 25.21 -38.95
C ALA A 594 4.96 25.47 -37.44
N LEU A 595 4.32 26.54 -36.95
CA LEU A 595 4.34 26.92 -35.53
C LEU A 595 2.98 26.71 -34.85
N ARG A 596 2.08 25.92 -35.45
CA ARG A 596 0.67 25.78 -35.02
C ARG A 596 0.53 25.45 -33.53
N TYR A 597 1.49 24.73 -32.94
CA TYR A 597 1.52 24.35 -31.52
C TYR A 597 1.82 25.50 -30.54
N PHE A 598 2.37 26.60 -31.04
CA PHE A 598 2.65 27.80 -30.25
C PHE A 598 1.46 28.77 -30.34
N THR A 599 1.01 29.29 -29.20
CA THR A 599 -0.14 30.22 -29.13
C THR A 599 0.15 31.58 -29.78
N THR A 600 1.42 31.89 -30.03
CA THR A 600 1.90 33.09 -30.74
C THR A 600 1.83 32.96 -32.26
N SER A 601 1.58 31.77 -32.79
CA SER A 601 1.46 31.53 -34.23
C SER A 601 0.23 32.23 -34.83
N THR A 602 0.30 32.59 -36.11
CA THR A 602 -0.80 33.28 -36.79
C THR A 602 -1.77 32.26 -37.38
N PRO A 603 -3.02 32.17 -36.89
CA PRO A 603 -4.00 31.22 -37.42
C PRO A 603 -4.46 31.61 -38.83
N TYR A 604 -4.91 30.63 -39.59
CA TYR A 604 -5.63 30.86 -40.84
C TYR A 604 -6.95 31.62 -40.56
N ALA A 605 -7.60 31.27 -39.45
CA ALA A 605 -8.85 31.87 -39.02
C ALA A 605 -8.99 31.88 -37.50
N GLN A 606 -9.64 32.90 -36.94
CA GLN A 606 -9.88 33.01 -35.51
C GLN A 606 -11.27 33.59 -35.20
N VAL A 607 -11.88 33.06 -34.14
CA VAL A 607 -13.09 33.60 -33.50
C VAL A 607 -12.81 33.85 -32.02
N LEU A 608 -13.34 34.95 -31.52
CA LEU A 608 -13.32 35.30 -30.10
C LEU A 608 -14.76 35.41 -29.61
N ALA A 609 -15.03 34.91 -28.40
CA ALA A 609 -16.32 35.10 -27.73
C ALA A 609 -16.09 35.43 -26.24
N SER A 610 -16.72 36.48 -25.76
CA SER A 610 -16.72 36.84 -24.34
C SER A 610 -17.90 36.17 -23.64
N ASP A 611 -17.66 35.00 -23.06
CA ASP A 611 -18.66 34.23 -22.31
C ASP A 611 -17.98 33.49 -21.16
N SER A 612 -18.47 33.70 -19.93
CA SER A 612 -17.96 33.11 -18.69
C SER A 612 -19.00 32.23 -17.98
N THR A 613 -20.04 31.79 -18.70
CA THR A 613 -21.19 31.06 -18.14
C THR A 613 -20.80 29.73 -17.50
N TYR A 614 -19.91 28.96 -18.15
CA TYR A 614 -19.43 27.66 -17.65
C TYR A 614 -17.93 27.67 -17.38
N ASN A 615 -17.54 26.96 -16.32
CA ASN A 615 -16.17 26.86 -15.81
C ASN A 615 -15.87 25.47 -15.19
N SER A 616 -16.64 24.45 -15.58
CA SER A 616 -16.48 23.06 -15.14
C SER A 616 -16.72 22.16 -16.33
N PHE A 617 -15.79 21.26 -16.59
CA PHE A 617 -15.82 20.31 -17.71
C PHE A 617 -15.23 18.98 -17.25
N ASP A 618 -15.84 17.85 -17.63
CA ASP A 618 -15.38 16.51 -17.21
C ASP A 618 -15.17 15.57 -18.41
N ARG A 619 -15.52 16.00 -19.62
CA ARG A 619 -15.46 15.20 -20.83
C ARG A 619 -15.12 16.02 -22.07
N VAL A 620 -14.56 15.33 -23.05
CA VAL A 620 -14.52 15.79 -24.44
C VAL A 620 -15.77 15.27 -25.16
N VAL A 621 -16.37 16.12 -25.98
CA VAL A 621 -17.53 15.76 -26.80
C VAL A 621 -17.24 15.98 -28.28
N ILE A 622 -17.86 15.14 -29.11
CA ILE A 622 -17.82 15.19 -30.56
C ILE A 622 -19.27 15.14 -31.03
N HIS A 623 -19.80 16.24 -31.54
CA HIS A 623 -21.20 16.43 -31.91
C HIS A 623 -21.34 16.98 -33.34
N GLY A 624 -22.58 17.12 -33.78
CA GLY A 624 -22.84 17.71 -35.09
C GLY A 624 -22.34 16.82 -36.22
N GLY A 625 -22.57 17.26 -37.45
CA GLY A 625 -22.04 16.64 -38.65
C GLY A 625 -22.58 15.24 -38.90
N TYR A 626 -22.54 14.78 -40.15
CA TYR A 626 -22.57 13.34 -40.36
C TYR A 626 -21.14 12.85 -40.31
N GLU A 627 -20.47 12.83 -41.47
CA GLU A 627 -19.11 12.32 -41.62
C GLU A 627 -18.05 13.41 -41.42
N TYR A 628 -17.19 13.23 -40.42
CA TYR A 628 -15.89 13.90 -40.27
C TYR A 628 -14.99 13.09 -39.34
N TYR A 629 -13.69 13.37 -39.40
CA TYR A 629 -12.65 12.62 -38.71
C TYR A 629 -11.90 13.51 -37.74
N VAL A 630 -11.50 12.96 -36.59
CA VAL A 630 -10.74 13.65 -35.54
C VAL A 630 -9.52 12.81 -35.18
N ASP A 631 -8.37 13.46 -35.06
CA ASP A 631 -7.11 12.78 -34.74
C ASP A 631 -6.18 13.61 -33.83
N SER A 632 -5.24 12.94 -33.16
CA SER A 632 -4.24 13.48 -32.21
C SER A 632 -4.82 14.51 -31.25
N LEU A 633 -5.93 14.15 -30.61
CA LEU A 633 -6.77 14.99 -29.77
C LEU A 633 -6.18 15.13 -28.37
N ARG A 634 -5.98 16.35 -27.89
CA ARG A 634 -5.31 16.59 -26.59
C ARG A 634 -5.88 17.76 -25.80
N ILE A 635 -5.74 17.67 -24.47
CA ILE A 635 -5.97 18.79 -23.55
C ILE A 635 -4.67 19.15 -22.85
N ARG A 636 -4.32 20.44 -22.91
CA ARG A 636 -3.17 21.01 -22.18
C ARG A 636 -3.52 22.31 -21.48
N LYS A 637 -2.67 22.72 -20.55
CA LYS A 637 -2.88 23.96 -19.80
C LYS A 637 -2.63 25.20 -20.66
N TYR A 638 -3.36 26.27 -20.32
CA TYR A 638 -3.22 27.61 -20.85
C TYR A 638 -2.70 28.55 -19.75
N ALA A 639 -1.90 29.53 -20.16
CA ALA A 639 -1.54 30.68 -19.34
C ALA A 639 -1.56 31.93 -20.23
N ASP A 640 -1.99 33.07 -19.67
CA ASP A 640 -2.01 34.37 -20.37
C ASP A 640 -0.68 34.73 -21.00
N GLN A 641 0.41 34.34 -20.33
CA GLN A 641 1.77 34.45 -20.84
C GLN A 641 2.35 33.04 -20.88
N MET A 642 2.29 32.42 -22.06
CA MET A 642 2.81 31.08 -22.28
C MET A 642 4.34 31.01 -22.07
N PRO A 643 4.85 29.92 -21.50
CA PRO A 643 6.28 29.71 -21.41
C PRO A 643 6.92 29.58 -22.81
N SER A 644 8.19 29.97 -22.90
CA SER A 644 8.98 29.86 -24.13
C SER A 644 10.22 29.03 -23.88
N ALA A 645 10.54 28.14 -24.81
CA ALA A 645 11.74 27.32 -24.78
C ALA A 645 12.79 27.87 -25.74
N SER A 646 14.04 27.90 -25.31
CA SER A 646 15.20 28.26 -26.13
C SER A 646 16.21 27.13 -26.11
N VAL A 647 16.57 26.64 -27.29
CA VAL A 647 17.55 25.56 -27.47
C VAL A 647 18.95 26.16 -27.51
N SER A 648 19.90 25.54 -26.80
CA SER A 648 21.30 25.96 -26.86
C SER A 648 21.90 25.65 -28.23
N ASP A 649 22.66 26.61 -28.79
CA ASP A 649 23.45 26.40 -30.01
C ASP A 649 24.62 25.41 -29.83
N THR A 650 24.90 25.02 -28.58
CA THR A 650 26.01 24.12 -28.25
C THR A 650 25.51 22.72 -27.96
N ILE A 651 25.89 21.77 -28.82
CA ILE A 651 25.84 20.35 -28.47
C ILE A 651 27.04 20.05 -27.59
N GLU A 652 26.77 19.64 -26.36
CA GLU A 652 27.82 19.18 -25.47
C GLU A 652 28.13 17.71 -25.78
N THR A 653 29.39 17.32 -25.62
CA THR A 653 29.81 15.92 -25.66
C THR A 653 30.13 15.47 -24.25
N LYS A 654 29.76 14.23 -23.92
CA LYS A 654 30.05 13.60 -22.64
C LYS A 654 31.54 13.78 -22.30
N PRO A 655 31.88 14.34 -21.12
CA PRO A 655 33.27 14.54 -20.73
C PRO A 655 34.05 13.22 -20.74
N ALA A 656 35.26 13.22 -21.30
CA ALA A 656 36.14 12.06 -21.30
C ALA A 656 36.46 11.63 -19.85
N GLU A 657 36.22 10.36 -19.55
CA GLU A 657 36.42 9.79 -18.22
C GLU A 657 37.89 9.92 -17.80
N SER A 658 38.19 10.82 -16.86
CA SER A 658 39.40 10.69 -16.07
C SER A 658 39.19 9.53 -15.11
N VAL A 659 39.73 8.36 -15.46
CA VAL A 659 39.73 7.13 -14.66
C VAL A 659 40.20 7.44 -13.25
N GLY A 660 39.26 7.31 -12.34
CA GLY A 660 39.41 7.35 -10.90
C GLY A 660 38.11 6.85 -10.31
N ILE A 661 37.81 5.56 -10.53
CA ILE A 661 36.65 4.87 -9.94
C ILE A 661 36.71 5.10 -8.43
N LYS A 662 35.83 5.95 -7.91
CA LYS A 662 35.54 5.93 -6.49
C LYS A 662 34.46 4.86 -6.28
N PRO A 663 34.70 3.82 -5.47
CA PRO A 663 33.68 2.82 -5.20
C PRO A 663 32.41 3.50 -4.69
N SER A 664 31.28 3.19 -5.33
CA SER A 664 29.98 3.61 -4.82
C SER A 664 29.65 2.77 -3.60
N SER A 665 29.06 3.37 -2.57
CA SER A 665 28.53 2.60 -1.45
C SER A 665 27.26 1.91 -1.95
N ALA A 666 27.31 0.59 -2.11
CA ALA A 666 26.19 -0.16 -2.66
C ALA A 666 25.64 -1.16 -1.66
N LYS A 667 24.36 -1.49 -1.83
CA LYS A 667 23.67 -2.46 -0.99
C LYS A 667 22.80 -3.37 -1.82
N ALA A 668 22.79 -4.64 -1.44
CA ALA A 668 21.88 -5.63 -1.98
C ALA A 668 20.84 -5.96 -0.91
N TYR A 669 19.57 -5.69 -1.19
CA TYR A 669 18.45 -6.03 -0.34
C TYR A 669 17.75 -7.29 -0.85
N ASP A 670 17.47 -8.22 0.05
CA ASP A 670 16.54 -9.33 -0.15
C ASP A 670 15.22 -8.97 0.56
N LEU A 671 14.19 -8.75 -0.25
CA LEU A 671 12.85 -8.34 0.17
C LEU A 671 11.91 -9.53 0.37
N GLN A 672 12.34 -10.75 0.04
CA GLN A 672 11.46 -11.91 0.04
C GLN A 672 10.75 -12.15 1.37
N PRO A 673 11.40 -12.02 2.55
CA PRO A 673 10.70 -12.26 3.81
C PRO A 673 9.58 -11.25 4.09
N PHE A 674 9.76 -9.99 3.68
CA PHE A 674 8.73 -8.96 3.79
C PHE A 674 7.60 -9.23 2.81
N LEU A 675 7.92 -9.48 1.54
CA LEU A 675 6.95 -9.80 0.50
C LEU A 675 6.10 -11.02 0.84
N SER A 676 6.70 -12.09 1.36
CA SER A 676 5.96 -13.27 1.83
C SER A 676 4.95 -12.89 2.92
N CYS A 677 5.31 -12.02 3.86
CA CYS A 677 4.37 -11.54 4.88
C CYS A 677 3.27 -10.63 4.32
N LEU A 678 3.53 -9.87 3.26
CA LEU A 678 2.49 -9.11 2.55
C LEU A 678 1.52 -10.04 1.82
N LEU A 679 2.04 -10.99 1.03
CA LEU A 679 1.25 -11.94 0.22
C LEU A 679 0.41 -12.88 1.09
N GLU A 680 0.98 -13.36 2.20
CA GLU A 680 0.26 -14.24 3.14
C GLU A 680 -0.59 -13.47 4.14
N GLN A 681 -0.62 -12.14 4.03
CA GLN A 681 -1.42 -11.30 4.90
C GLN A 681 -1.09 -11.54 6.39
N MET A 682 0.20 -11.48 6.72
CA MET A 682 0.72 -11.66 8.07
C MET A 682 0.83 -10.34 8.86
N TYR A 683 1.00 -10.47 10.17
CA TYR A 683 1.06 -9.39 11.15
C TYR A 683 2.46 -9.24 11.74
N PHE A 684 2.82 -7.99 12.04
CA PHE A 684 4.01 -7.59 12.76
C PHE A 684 3.62 -6.99 14.11
N GLY A 685 4.41 -7.28 15.13
CA GLY A 685 4.39 -6.63 16.42
C GLY A 685 5.26 -5.38 16.40
N VAL A 686 4.65 -4.22 16.64
CA VAL A 686 5.30 -2.90 16.60
C VAL A 686 4.79 -2.06 17.77
N TYR A 687 5.60 -1.13 18.30
CA TYR A 687 5.18 -0.37 19.49
C TYR A 687 3.96 0.51 19.22
N ASN A 688 3.95 1.22 18.09
CA ASN A 688 2.92 2.21 17.79
C ASN A 688 1.68 1.66 17.07
N GLY A 689 1.52 0.33 17.03
CA GLY A 689 0.39 -0.32 16.39
C GLY A 689 -0.80 -0.47 17.35
N TRP A 690 -1.99 -0.74 16.82
CA TRP A 690 -3.16 -1.03 17.65
C TRP A 690 -3.04 -2.45 18.22
N SER A 691 -3.07 -2.58 19.54
CA SER A 691 -3.16 -3.87 20.21
C SER A 691 -4.52 -4.52 19.98
N ILE A 692 -4.66 -5.80 20.33
CA ILE A 692 -5.93 -6.52 20.23
C ILE A 692 -7.06 -5.85 21.05
N PHE A 693 -6.74 -5.17 22.15
CA PHE A 693 -7.74 -4.45 22.95
C PHE A 693 -8.23 -3.19 22.25
N GLU A 694 -7.33 -2.42 21.67
CA GLU A 694 -7.70 -1.24 20.87
C GLU A 694 -8.48 -1.63 19.61
N ARG A 695 -8.22 -2.82 19.05
CA ARG A 695 -9.00 -3.40 17.94
C ARG A 695 -10.42 -3.81 18.37
N LEU A 696 -10.62 -4.27 19.61
CA LEU A 696 -11.96 -4.49 20.19
C LEU A 696 -12.70 -3.18 20.49
N GLU A 697 -11.97 -2.12 20.80
CA GLU A 697 -12.51 -0.79 21.09
C GLU A 697 -12.69 0.10 19.85
N GLY A 698 -12.08 -0.27 18.73
CA GLY A 698 -12.04 0.54 17.51
C GLY A 698 -11.32 1.89 17.71
N SER A 699 -10.39 1.97 18.67
CA SER A 699 -9.80 3.24 19.13
C SER A 699 -8.40 3.07 19.74
N TYR A 700 -7.49 3.99 19.45
CA TYR A 700 -6.13 4.06 20.01
C TYR A 700 -6.06 4.80 21.36
N LYS A 701 -7.19 5.24 21.92
CA LYS A 701 -7.21 6.17 23.06
C LYS A 701 -6.53 5.62 24.32
N ASN A 702 -6.57 4.30 24.50
CA ASN A 702 -6.11 3.63 25.72
C ASN A 702 -4.71 3.01 25.59
N HIS A 703 -3.99 3.26 24.49
CA HIS A 703 -2.71 2.62 24.19
C HIS A 703 -1.70 2.69 25.33
N GLU A 704 -1.42 3.91 25.82
CA GLU A 704 -0.42 4.16 26.87
C GLU A 704 -0.74 3.39 28.16
N ASN A 705 -2.02 3.29 28.52
CA ASN A 705 -2.45 2.54 29.71
C ASN A 705 -2.19 1.04 29.56
N TYR A 706 -2.41 0.50 28.35
CA TYR A 706 -2.14 -0.91 28.06
C TYR A 706 -0.65 -1.21 27.98
N GLU A 707 0.12 -0.31 27.38
CA GLU A 707 1.56 -0.42 27.28
C GLU A 707 2.24 -0.34 28.66
N GLU A 708 1.83 0.60 29.52
CA GLU A 708 2.36 0.70 30.89
C GLU A 708 2.08 -0.58 31.70
N LEU A 709 0.87 -1.13 31.59
CA LEU A 709 0.51 -2.38 32.25
C LEU A 709 1.29 -3.58 31.71
N ALA A 710 1.51 -3.63 30.39
CA ALA A 710 2.30 -4.66 29.73
C ALA A 710 3.76 -4.60 30.20
N ASN A 711 4.40 -3.43 30.13
CA ASN A 711 5.80 -3.21 30.53
C ASN A 711 6.03 -3.62 31.99
N LYS A 712 5.16 -3.16 32.90
CA LYS A 712 5.21 -3.57 34.32
C LYS A 712 5.10 -5.08 34.49
N THR A 713 4.22 -5.72 33.73
CA THR A 713 3.99 -7.16 33.83
C THR A 713 5.15 -7.95 33.22
N GLN A 714 5.75 -7.47 32.15
CA GLN A 714 6.97 -8.05 31.57
C GLN A 714 8.15 -7.95 32.55
N ASP A 715 8.31 -6.84 33.26
CA ASP A 715 9.30 -6.68 34.34
C ASP A 715 9.06 -7.67 35.49
N GLU A 716 7.81 -7.83 35.93
CA GLU A 716 7.41 -8.80 36.96
C GLU A 716 7.79 -10.24 36.57
N LEU A 717 7.68 -10.57 35.28
CA LEU A 717 7.98 -11.90 34.74
C LEU A 717 9.45 -12.07 34.33
N GLY A 718 10.24 -10.99 34.32
CA GLY A 718 11.62 -11.00 33.85
C GLY A 718 11.74 -11.32 32.36
N ILE A 719 10.73 -11.01 31.56
CA ILE A 719 10.72 -11.23 30.11
C ILE A 719 11.04 -9.91 29.41
N SER A 720 12.32 -9.70 29.11
CA SER A 720 12.77 -8.59 28.27
C SER A 720 13.77 -9.10 27.25
N TYR A 721 13.83 -8.41 26.12
CA TYR A 721 14.81 -8.70 25.07
C TYR A 721 15.82 -7.56 25.04
N GLU A 722 17.08 -7.84 25.37
CA GLU A 722 18.16 -6.83 25.39
C GLU A 722 17.81 -5.55 26.18
N ASN A 723 17.15 -5.70 27.34
CA ASN A 723 16.64 -4.60 28.18
C ASN A 723 15.53 -3.75 27.53
N LYS A 724 14.82 -4.28 26.53
CA LYS A 724 13.61 -3.69 25.94
C LYS A 724 12.40 -4.60 26.17
N HIS A 725 11.23 -3.98 26.33
CA HIS A 725 9.94 -4.66 26.43
C HIS A 725 9.45 -5.10 25.05
N TYR A 726 8.72 -6.21 24.97
CA TYR A 726 8.00 -6.60 23.75
C TYR A 726 6.88 -5.61 23.46
N PRO A 727 6.69 -5.17 22.20
CA PRO A 727 5.60 -4.29 21.83
C PRO A 727 4.24 -4.97 21.99
N ILE A 728 3.18 -4.18 22.17
CA ILE A 728 1.80 -4.66 22.27
C ILE A 728 0.99 -4.44 20.99
N GLY A 729 1.45 -3.56 20.11
CA GLY A 729 0.74 -3.19 18.89
C GLY A 729 0.83 -4.26 17.82
N LEU A 730 -0.24 -4.38 17.03
CA LEU A 730 -0.29 -5.20 15.82
C LEU A 730 -0.40 -4.29 14.60
N VAL A 731 0.33 -4.63 13.54
CA VAL A 731 0.15 -4.03 12.23
C VAL A 731 0.16 -5.09 11.15
N SER A 732 -0.73 -4.95 10.19
CA SER A 732 -0.74 -5.72 8.96
C SER A 732 -1.01 -4.78 7.78
N PHE A 733 -0.92 -5.29 6.55
CA PHE A 733 -1.09 -4.48 5.35
C PHE A 733 -2.30 -4.88 4.53
N LEU A 734 -3.01 -3.88 3.98
CA LEU A 734 -4.06 -4.03 2.98
C LEU A 734 -3.57 -3.48 1.63
N ILE A 735 -3.60 -4.33 0.61
CA ILE A 735 -3.13 -4.02 -0.74
C ILE A 735 -4.23 -4.41 -1.73
N PRO A 736 -5.04 -3.46 -2.22
CA PRO A 736 -6.16 -3.74 -3.13
C PRO A 736 -5.65 -4.05 -4.55
N HIS A 737 -5.06 -5.24 -4.70
CA HIS A 737 -4.49 -5.74 -5.94
C HIS A 737 -4.60 -7.27 -5.98
N ASP A 738 -4.98 -7.85 -7.11
CA ASP A 738 -5.35 -9.28 -7.22
C ASP A 738 -4.26 -10.25 -6.74
N SER A 739 -2.99 -9.95 -6.99
CA SER A 739 -1.85 -10.78 -6.53
C SER A 739 -1.65 -10.79 -5.01
N PHE A 740 -2.17 -9.79 -4.28
CA PHE A 740 -2.00 -9.66 -2.82
C PHE A 740 -3.30 -9.90 -2.06
N ASP A 741 -4.41 -9.38 -2.59
CA ASP A 741 -5.73 -9.49 -1.99
C ASP A 741 -6.84 -9.27 -3.02
N SER A 742 -7.23 -10.36 -3.68
CA SER A 742 -8.33 -10.35 -4.67
C SER A 742 -9.69 -10.00 -4.05
N LYS A 743 -9.92 -10.31 -2.78
CA LYS A 743 -11.18 -9.95 -2.09
C LYS A 743 -11.25 -8.44 -1.90
N LEU A 744 -10.18 -7.83 -1.41
CA LEU A 744 -10.12 -6.39 -1.23
C LEU A 744 -10.16 -5.66 -2.58
N SER A 745 -9.42 -6.15 -3.59
CA SER A 745 -9.48 -5.67 -4.97
C SER A 745 -10.93 -5.61 -5.47
N THR A 746 -11.69 -6.69 -5.29
CA THR A 746 -13.11 -6.77 -5.67
C THR A 746 -13.98 -5.74 -4.93
N LEU A 747 -13.72 -5.48 -3.65
CA LEU A 747 -14.48 -4.47 -2.88
C LEU A 747 -14.29 -3.06 -3.44
N PHE A 748 -13.09 -2.72 -3.89
CA PHE A 748 -12.81 -1.43 -4.54
C PHE A 748 -13.42 -1.35 -5.94
N THR A 749 -13.29 -2.39 -6.78
CA THR A 749 -13.86 -2.37 -8.13
C THR A 749 -15.39 -2.36 -8.13
N SER A 750 -16.02 -2.90 -7.08
CA SER A 750 -17.48 -2.90 -6.92
C SER A 750 -18.05 -1.59 -6.35
N GLY A 751 -17.21 -0.57 -6.06
CA GLY A 751 -17.66 0.70 -5.48
C GLY A 751 -18.23 0.58 -4.06
N LEU A 752 -17.81 -0.45 -3.31
CA LEU A 752 -18.34 -0.78 -1.98
C LEU A 752 -17.54 -0.14 -0.84
N THR A 753 -16.59 0.74 -1.16
CA THR A 753 -15.77 1.53 -0.23
C THR A 753 -16.32 2.95 -0.10
N ALA A 754 -16.03 3.63 1.01
CA ALA A 754 -16.46 5.02 1.22
C ALA A 754 -15.70 6.01 0.32
N ARG A 755 -14.50 5.64 -0.15
CA ARG A 755 -13.60 6.47 -0.95
C ARG A 755 -12.92 5.63 -2.04
N PRO A 756 -12.66 6.19 -3.24
CA PRO A 756 -11.84 5.53 -4.26
C PRO A 756 -10.37 5.45 -3.80
N LEU A 757 -9.60 4.54 -4.40
CA LEU A 757 -8.16 4.42 -4.12
C LEU A 757 -7.45 5.74 -4.30
N LYS A 758 -6.59 6.06 -3.33
CA LYS A 758 -5.80 7.29 -3.30
C LYS A 758 -4.31 6.99 -3.25
N GLU A 759 -3.57 7.63 -4.15
CA GLU A 759 -2.11 7.65 -4.16
C GLU A 759 -1.57 8.21 -2.84
N GLY A 760 -0.64 7.51 -2.20
CA GLY A 760 0.02 7.96 -0.97
C GLY A 760 -0.73 7.65 0.33
N GLN A 761 -1.92 7.05 0.30
CA GLN A 761 -2.59 6.61 1.53
C GLN A 761 -1.93 5.34 2.09
N SER A 762 -1.52 5.36 3.36
CA SER A 762 -0.87 4.23 4.04
C SER A 762 -1.69 2.94 3.95
N SER A 763 -0.98 1.85 3.65
CA SER A 763 -1.48 0.48 3.59
C SER A 763 -1.54 -0.21 4.94
N ALA A 764 -1.03 0.41 6.02
CA ALA A 764 -1.14 -0.14 7.37
C ALA A 764 -2.62 -0.27 7.78
N ASP A 765 -2.99 -1.42 8.33
CA ASP A 765 -4.38 -1.86 8.40
C ASP A 765 -5.34 -0.92 9.12
N TYR A 766 -4.99 -0.44 10.30
CA TYR A 766 -5.83 0.49 11.05
C TYR A 766 -5.95 1.85 10.35
N TYR A 767 -4.90 2.38 9.72
CA TYR A 767 -5.00 3.62 8.93
C TYR A 767 -5.84 3.42 7.66
N PHE A 768 -5.62 2.31 6.96
CA PHE A 768 -6.32 1.96 5.73
C PHE A 768 -7.83 1.77 5.98
N LEU A 769 -8.20 0.96 6.98
CA LEU A 769 -9.59 0.69 7.32
C LEU A 769 -10.31 1.97 7.76
N GLN A 770 -9.67 2.77 8.63
CA GLN A 770 -10.24 4.03 9.07
C GLN A 770 -10.48 5.01 7.92
N TYR A 771 -9.58 5.09 6.95
CA TYR A 771 -9.71 6.00 5.82
C TYR A 771 -10.74 5.55 4.78
N TYR A 772 -10.71 4.28 4.36
CA TYR A 772 -11.53 3.78 3.23
C TYR A 772 -12.90 3.23 3.63
N PHE A 773 -13.06 2.81 4.89
CA PHE A 773 -14.30 2.24 5.39
C PHE A 773 -14.88 3.00 6.60
N GLY A 774 -14.03 3.73 7.33
CA GLY A 774 -14.43 4.60 8.43
C GLY A 774 -14.48 6.09 8.07
N ASN A 775 -14.34 6.92 9.11
CA ASN A 775 -14.29 8.39 9.00
C ASN A 775 -12.90 8.95 9.35
N GLY A 776 -11.86 8.13 9.20
CA GLY A 776 -10.48 8.50 9.49
C GLY A 776 -9.90 9.54 8.55
N ASN A 777 -8.88 10.23 9.06
CA ASN A 777 -8.05 11.13 8.27
C ASN A 777 -7.06 10.35 7.42
N GLU A 778 -6.60 10.98 6.35
CA GLU A 778 -5.52 10.47 5.52
C GLU A 778 -4.23 10.32 6.33
N THR A 779 -3.47 9.28 6.04
CA THR A 779 -2.12 9.08 6.56
C THR A 779 -1.18 8.86 5.39
N ASN A 780 -0.26 9.81 5.19
CA ASN A 780 0.66 9.79 4.07
C ASN A 780 1.69 8.66 4.22
N GLY A 781 1.88 7.91 3.15
CA GLY A 781 2.87 6.86 2.98
C GLY A 781 3.61 6.99 1.67
N TYR A 782 4.72 6.25 1.58
CA TYR A 782 5.65 6.29 0.47
C TYR A 782 5.62 4.97 -0.27
N ARG A 783 5.82 5.02 -1.60
CA ARG A 783 6.01 3.80 -2.38
C ARG A 783 7.34 3.15 -2.04
N MET A 784 7.42 1.85 -2.24
CA MET A 784 8.62 1.06 -1.91
C MET A 784 9.18 0.38 -3.16
N TRP A 785 10.47 0.58 -3.40
CA TRP A 785 11.23 -0.12 -4.45
C TRP A 785 11.11 -1.64 -4.27
N GLY A 786 10.78 -2.33 -5.37
CA GLY A 786 10.62 -3.77 -5.37
C GLY A 786 9.29 -4.27 -4.76
N VAL A 787 8.40 -3.38 -4.34
CA VAL A 787 7.03 -3.71 -3.93
C VAL A 787 6.02 -2.93 -4.77
N SER A 788 6.03 -1.59 -4.69
CA SER A 788 5.08 -0.71 -5.39
C SER A 788 5.74 0.36 -6.26
N TYR A 789 7.05 0.23 -6.47
CA TYR A 789 7.80 1.12 -7.34
C TYR A 789 8.96 0.40 -8.00
N GLY A 790 9.27 0.88 -9.21
CA GLY A 790 10.38 0.42 -10.01
C GLY A 790 9.96 -0.41 -11.20
N THR A 791 10.79 -0.32 -12.24
CA THR A 791 10.66 -1.08 -13.47
C THR A 791 11.64 -2.25 -13.47
N PHE A 792 11.25 -3.34 -14.11
CA PHE A 792 12.06 -4.54 -14.23
C PHE A 792 12.00 -5.06 -15.66
N ASP A 793 13.17 -5.40 -16.21
CA ASP A 793 13.33 -5.86 -17.60
C ASP A 793 13.07 -7.38 -17.75
N THR A 794 12.89 -8.08 -16.63
CA THR A 794 12.86 -9.55 -16.52
C THR A 794 11.80 -9.97 -15.50
N PRO A 795 11.09 -11.11 -15.64
CA PRO A 795 10.05 -11.52 -14.70
C PRO A 795 10.47 -11.35 -13.24
N TYR A 796 9.62 -10.67 -12.47
CA TYR A 796 9.86 -10.36 -11.07
C TYR A 796 9.04 -11.31 -10.19
N PHE A 797 9.48 -11.57 -8.95
CA PHE A 797 8.88 -12.59 -8.07
C PHE A 797 7.35 -12.61 -8.03
N ILE A 798 6.70 -11.43 -8.10
CA ILE A 798 5.23 -11.30 -8.03
C ILE A 798 4.58 -11.20 -9.43
N PHE A 799 5.35 -10.89 -10.48
CA PHE A 799 4.83 -10.55 -11.81
C PHE A 799 5.63 -11.16 -12.96
N SER A 800 4.90 -11.77 -13.89
CA SER A 800 5.40 -12.20 -15.18
C SER A 800 4.31 -11.89 -16.21
N PRO A 801 4.56 -11.10 -17.27
CA PRO A 801 5.86 -10.66 -17.86
C PRO A 801 6.54 -9.44 -17.18
N PRO A 802 7.75 -9.01 -17.65
CA PRO A 802 8.42 -7.76 -17.24
C PRO A 802 7.51 -6.52 -17.24
N GLY A 803 7.76 -5.52 -16.37
CA GLY A 803 6.89 -4.34 -16.26
C GLY A 803 7.26 -3.33 -15.18
N ASP A 804 6.29 -2.47 -14.83
CA ASP A 804 6.38 -1.41 -13.82
C ASP A 804 5.52 -1.77 -12.60
N LEU A 805 6.05 -1.68 -11.38
CA LEU A 805 5.31 -1.97 -10.13
C LEU A 805 4.37 -0.84 -9.68
N SER A 806 4.32 0.31 -10.37
CA SER A 806 3.53 1.49 -9.95
C SER A 806 2.02 1.23 -9.85
N PHE A 807 1.50 0.21 -10.54
CA PHE A 807 0.09 -0.17 -10.45
C PHE A 807 -0.28 -0.81 -9.10
N ILE A 808 0.70 -1.23 -8.28
CA ILE A 808 0.42 -1.74 -6.93
C ILE A 808 0.22 -0.56 -5.99
N PRO A 809 -0.96 -0.43 -5.36
CA PRO A 809 -1.26 0.63 -4.42
C PRO A 809 -0.78 0.28 -3.01
N PHE A 810 0.54 0.05 -2.85
CA PHE A 810 1.16 -0.17 -1.54
C PHE A 810 1.98 1.05 -1.11
N PHE A 811 1.65 1.59 0.06
CA PHE A 811 2.30 2.76 0.62
C PHE A 811 2.62 2.52 2.10
N LEU A 812 3.85 2.83 2.49
CA LEU A 812 4.30 2.66 3.86
C LEU A 812 4.46 4.03 4.53
N ASP A 813 3.72 4.29 5.59
CA ASP A 813 3.87 5.53 6.37
C ASP A 813 5.20 5.55 7.12
N ASN A 814 5.62 6.75 7.51
CA ASN A 814 6.91 6.98 8.16
C ASN A 814 7.12 6.13 9.43
N GLN A 815 6.11 6.06 10.30
CA GLN A 815 6.23 5.39 11.59
C GLN A 815 6.31 3.87 11.41
N THR A 816 5.44 3.31 10.57
CA THR A 816 5.45 1.88 10.23
C THR A 816 6.73 1.50 9.48
N ALA A 817 7.23 2.35 8.57
CA ALA A 817 8.49 2.14 7.86
C ALA A 817 9.68 2.03 8.81
N LEU A 818 9.80 2.94 9.76
CA LEU A 818 10.86 2.92 10.76
C LEU A 818 10.76 1.70 11.68
N SER A 819 9.54 1.27 12.01
CA SER A 819 9.33 0.10 12.88
C SER A 819 9.72 -1.20 12.15
N ILE A 820 9.34 -1.36 10.89
CA ILE A 820 9.51 -2.62 10.15
C ILE A 820 10.85 -2.70 9.40
N LEU A 821 11.21 -1.66 8.65
CA LEU A 821 12.43 -1.62 7.82
C LEU A 821 13.60 -0.98 8.58
N GLY A 822 13.30 -0.07 9.52
CA GLY A 822 14.26 0.81 10.16
C GLY A 822 14.85 1.88 9.24
N LYS A 823 15.46 2.89 9.86
CA LYS A 823 15.87 4.14 9.20
C LYS A 823 16.63 3.95 7.88
N GLU A 824 17.64 3.09 7.91
CA GLU A 824 18.51 2.90 6.76
C GLU A 824 17.81 2.26 5.55
N ALA A 825 17.04 1.20 5.76
CA ALA A 825 16.30 0.57 4.66
C ALA A 825 15.08 1.40 4.24
N ALA A 826 14.44 2.12 5.17
CA ALA A 826 13.41 3.10 4.81
C ALA A 826 13.98 4.16 3.87
N CYS A 827 15.19 4.67 4.17
CA CYS A 827 15.89 5.61 3.30
C CYS A 827 16.26 5.06 1.93
N ASP A 828 16.62 3.79 1.88
CA ASP A 828 17.15 3.19 0.66
C ASP A 828 16.03 2.64 -0.23
N LEU A 829 14.89 2.25 0.35
CA LEU A 829 13.82 1.56 -0.37
C LEU A 829 12.55 2.40 -0.54
N LEU A 830 12.35 3.47 0.22
CA LEU A 830 11.16 4.32 0.06
C LEU A 830 11.43 5.52 -0.86
N VAL A 831 10.53 5.72 -1.82
CA VAL A 831 10.64 6.77 -2.83
C VAL A 831 10.33 8.13 -2.21
N ASN A 832 11.19 9.13 -2.44
CA ASN A 832 11.06 10.49 -1.91
C ASN A 832 10.93 10.56 -0.37
N TYR A 833 11.43 9.53 0.34
CA TYR A 833 11.40 9.50 1.79
C TYR A 833 12.44 10.48 2.36
N PRO A 834 12.05 11.39 3.28
CA PRO A 834 12.96 12.36 3.84
C PRO A 834 13.97 11.68 4.77
N CYS A 835 15.18 11.48 4.27
CA CYS A 835 16.30 10.94 5.02
C CYS A 835 17.01 12.02 5.85
N SER A 836 16.29 12.62 6.80
CA SER A 836 16.86 13.57 7.77
C SER A 836 17.13 12.95 9.14
#